data_AF-A0A9D8DUL4-F1
#
_entry.id   AF-A0A9D8DUL4-F1
#
_cell.length_a   1.000
_cell.length_b   1.000
_cell.length_c   1.000
_cell.angle_alpha   90.00
_cell.angle_beta   90.00
_cell.angle_gamma   90.00
#
_symmetry.space_group_name_H-M   'P 1'
#
loop_
_entity.id
_entity.type
_entity.pdbx_description
1 polymer ?
#
loop_
_entity_poly.entity_id
_entity_poly.type
_entity_poly.pdbx_seq_one_letter_code
_entity_poly.pdbx_strand_id
1 'polypeptide(L)'
;MSVYGVTGEGPNALVMDASGNVYTANSKSDNVTRITREGDVQVIGTTGKQPMGIALDDEGNVYTSNFGDSTVTKITPAGVSRVLGVTGRTPIGIRVDSAGNVYTSNYRDSTVTKITPAGVSSVLAQTGTHPLGIILDRAGNVYTANEGSNTITKITPAGVATTLGTTGSWPQAIAMDAAANLYTANWNSSNVSKVTPAGKSTIFGVTGNRPIGITVDAVGNVFTTNNGADSVSRITQKGDSQIIAVTERRPSGITVDAAGNLYMVNFMSDTVTKVAAGKATQPNTLTFSTVTVASPGNDPAWIIPFYNDVYKTQQACLDALPAVQESVQADPDPAVQKGSATSCMSVGAVPYTYGVGETEITTSQWVTFLNFVDPNGANTHRLWDVAESASVWPKYGSINRNLRAAPGQRYYLASPGWGDRPYNQADFSRSARFVNSLFNGKVLSKKVDYVTTVTGESLKRTNYTVRLSTNTESGMYDMSNPKTTRTAKKGFAITSQNEWIKAAYYDPSGGGKFSYWDYPTNPGLFVNCKVDKEGCAEGEQPSAVVMDANGNVTNSDQQPLASFEAVPGTAPDWCPVVSLTSDQCTADAPFPPVLPYNGNTSPVGQALTRSPWGTLDQGGNVVEVLDTISPPPALGDTTIVWRRWHGGVVTATAYQMWLSAVGTTPQTIPGYAINPWRGFRISVRGL
;
A
#
# COMPACT_ATOMS: atom_id res chain seq x y z
N MET A 1 -7.88 -0.05 0.03
CA MET A 1 -7.94 -0.73 1.33
C MET A 1 -6.60 -0.50 1.98
N SER A 2 -6.56 0.00 3.20
CA SER A 2 -5.31 0.38 3.87
C SER A 2 -5.40 0.07 5.36
N VAL A 3 -4.27 -0.22 5.98
CA VAL A 3 -4.17 -0.19 7.45
C VAL A 3 -4.48 1.24 7.88
N TYR A 4 -5.49 1.40 8.71
CA TYR A 4 -5.93 2.68 9.24
C TYR A 4 -5.11 3.10 10.45
N GLY A 5 -4.70 2.13 11.27
CA GLY A 5 -3.76 2.31 12.36
C GLY A 5 -3.50 1.01 13.10
N VAL A 6 -2.40 0.99 13.85
CA VAL A 6 -2.05 -0.10 14.77
C VAL A 6 -2.82 0.05 16.08
N THR A 7 -2.95 -1.03 16.82
CA THR A 7 -3.74 -1.11 18.06
C THR A 7 -2.95 -1.83 19.15
N GLY A 8 -3.48 -1.87 20.38
CA GLY A 8 -3.01 -2.84 21.37
C GLY A 8 -3.34 -4.28 20.96
N GLU A 9 -2.75 -5.26 21.64
CA GLU A 9 -2.89 -6.66 21.25
C GLU A 9 -4.33 -7.22 21.37
N GLY A 10 -4.74 -7.97 20.35
CA GLY A 10 -6.01 -8.68 20.28
C GLY A 10 -7.23 -7.76 20.18
N PRO A 11 -7.29 -6.82 19.22
CA PRO A 11 -8.45 -5.93 19.05
C PRO A 11 -9.68 -6.77 18.68
N ASN A 12 -10.76 -6.65 19.44
CA ASN A 12 -11.93 -7.54 19.28
C ASN A 12 -13.16 -6.83 18.72
N ALA A 13 -13.55 -5.71 19.33
CA ALA A 13 -14.68 -4.90 18.91
C ALA A 13 -14.23 -3.45 18.68
N LEU A 14 -14.95 -2.74 17.81
CA LEU A 14 -14.71 -1.32 17.56
C LEU A 14 -16.00 -0.51 17.53
N VAL A 15 -15.86 0.77 17.83
CA VAL A 15 -16.90 1.80 17.70
C VAL A 15 -16.28 3.06 17.12
N MET A 16 -17.12 3.94 16.58
CA MET A 16 -16.70 5.20 15.97
C MET A 16 -17.53 6.35 16.55
N ASP A 17 -16.88 7.47 16.82
CA ASP A 17 -17.56 8.69 17.24
C ASP A 17 -18.06 9.54 16.05
N ALA A 18 -18.80 10.61 16.34
CA ALA A 18 -19.31 11.51 15.30
C ALA A 18 -18.21 12.26 14.52
N SER A 19 -16.99 12.35 15.06
CA SER A 19 -15.84 12.99 14.41
C SER A 19 -15.10 12.03 13.46
N GLY A 20 -15.43 10.74 13.50
CA GLY A 20 -14.79 9.69 12.71
C GLY A 20 -13.58 9.04 13.39
N ASN A 21 -13.38 9.26 14.69
CA ASN A 21 -12.34 8.57 15.46
C ASN A 21 -12.80 7.14 15.75
N VAL A 22 -11.91 6.17 15.58
CA VAL A 22 -12.18 4.75 15.80
C VAL A 22 -11.59 4.34 17.14
N TYR A 23 -12.37 3.62 17.93
CA TYR A 23 -11.97 3.09 19.23
C TYR A 23 -12.07 1.57 19.21
N THR A 24 -11.08 0.88 19.76
CA THR A 24 -11.06 -0.58 19.86
C THR A 24 -10.68 -1.05 21.26
N ALA A 25 -11.35 -2.11 21.71
CA ALA A 25 -10.99 -2.84 22.92
C ALA A 25 -9.99 -3.96 22.59
N ASN A 26 -8.85 -3.96 23.27
CA ASN A 26 -7.72 -4.84 22.97
C ASN A 26 -7.62 -5.93 24.05
N SER A 27 -8.10 -7.11 23.71
CA SER A 27 -8.39 -8.17 24.67
C SER A 27 -7.19 -8.88 25.29
N LYS A 28 -6.00 -8.76 24.68
CA LYS A 28 -4.77 -9.34 25.23
C LYS A 28 -3.94 -8.33 26.02
N SER A 29 -4.15 -7.04 25.75
CA SER A 29 -3.41 -5.94 26.37
C SER A 29 -4.23 -5.14 27.39
N ASP A 30 -5.48 -5.55 27.65
CA ASP A 30 -6.38 -4.99 28.66
C ASP A 30 -6.47 -3.45 28.62
N ASN A 31 -6.63 -2.91 27.42
CA ASN A 31 -6.69 -1.47 27.18
C ASN A 31 -7.60 -1.10 26.00
N VAL A 32 -7.76 0.21 25.79
CA VAL A 32 -8.47 0.77 24.63
C VAL A 32 -7.53 1.62 23.79
N THR A 33 -7.52 1.39 22.48
CA THR A 33 -6.87 2.28 21.50
C THR A 33 -7.89 3.18 20.84
N ARG A 34 -7.57 4.47 20.70
CA ARG A 34 -8.22 5.44 19.82
C ARG A 34 -7.33 5.70 18.61
N ILE A 35 -7.93 5.75 17.43
CA ILE A 35 -7.29 6.15 16.16
C ILE A 35 -8.08 7.33 15.60
N THR A 36 -7.44 8.49 15.43
CA THR A 36 -8.10 9.69 14.91
C THR A 36 -8.40 9.58 13.42
N ARG A 37 -9.19 10.51 12.87
CA ARG A 37 -9.44 10.60 11.43
C ARG A 37 -8.17 10.79 10.61
N GLU A 38 -7.19 11.47 11.19
CA GLU A 38 -5.88 11.80 10.63
C GLU A 38 -4.88 10.63 10.76
N GLY A 39 -5.23 9.60 11.55
CA GLY A 39 -4.42 8.39 11.72
C GLY A 39 -3.58 8.37 13.01
N ASP A 40 -3.77 9.33 13.92
CA ASP A 40 -3.05 9.35 15.20
C ASP A 40 -3.54 8.24 16.12
N VAL A 41 -2.62 7.40 16.59
CA VAL A 41 -2.92 6.25 17.44
C VAL A 41 -2.56 6.56 18.89
N GLN A 42 -3.50 6.32 19.81
CA GLN A 42 -3.28 6.53 21.24
C GLN A 42 -3.98 5.45 22.07
N VAL A 43 -3.27 4.87 23.05
CA VAL A 43 -3.92 4.12 24.14
C VAL A 43 -4.52 5.12 25.13
N ILE A 44 -5.83 5.10 25.31
CA ILE A 44 -6.56 6.13 26.07
C ILE A 44 -6.90 5.72 27.50
N GLY A 45 -6.68 4.46 27.87
CA GLY A 45 -6.92 3.97 29.22
C GLY A 45 -6.85 2.44 29.31
N THR A 46 -6.71 1.95 30.54
CA THR A 46 -6.72 0.52 30.86
C THR A 46 -8.14 0.04 31.18
N THR A 47 -8.36 -1.27 31.04
CA THR A 47 -9.63 -1.95 31.31
C THR A 47 -9.46 -3.05 32.36
N GLY A 48 -10.54 -3.76 32.67
CA GLY A 48 -10.41 -5.09 33.28
C GLY A 48 -9.93 -6.12 32.25
N LYS A 49 -9.80 -7.38 32.66
CA LYS A 49 -9.24 -8.47 31.85
C LYS A 49 -10.13 -8.87 30.69
N GLN A 50 -9.47 -9.10 29.55
CA GLN A 50 -10.08 -9.58 28.31
C GLN A 50 -11.29 -8.74 27.89
N PRO A 51 -11.13 -7.43 27.64
CA PRO A 51 -12.24 -6.62 27.14
C PRO A 51 -12.72 -7.14 25.76
N MET A 52 -14.00 -7.51 25.67
CA MET A 52 -14.59 -8.12 24.45
C MET A 52 -15.47 -7.16 23.67
N GLY A 53 -16.24 -6.31 24.35
CA GLY A 53 -17.12 -5.32 23.76
C GLY A 53 -16.67 -3.90 24.08
N ILE A 54 -17.07 -2.96 23.23
CA ILE A 54 -16.83 -1.52 23.41
C ILE A 54 -18.07 -0.72 23.02
N ALA A 55 -18.36 0.36 23.75
CA ALA A 55 -19.43 1.32 23.47
C ALA A 55 -18.98 2.76 23.79
N LEU A 56 -19.63 3.74 23.16
CA LEU A 56 -19.41 5.17 23.38
C LEU A 56 -20.73 5.85 23.75
N ASP A 57 -20.69 6.81 24.68
CA ASP A 57 -21.78 7.76 24.89
C ASP A 57 -21.54 9.09 24.13
N ASP A 58 -22.55 9.96 24.15
CA ASP A 58 -22.52 11.24 23.43
C ASP A 58 -21.50 12.23 24.03
N GLU A 59 -21.09 12.04 25.29
CA GLU A 59 -20.01 12.79 25.93
C GLU A 59 -18.61 12.25 25.59
N GLY A 60 -18.51 11.17 24.81
CA GLY A 60 -17.25 10.56 24.39
C GLY A 60 -16.60 9.67 25.46
N ASN A 61 -17.32 9.27 26.49
CA ASN A 61 -16.85 8.23 27.41
C ASN A 61 -16.90 6.87 26.73
N VAL A 62 -15.87 6.05 26.97
CA VAL A 62 -15.75 4.70 26.44
C VAL A 62 -16.11 3.69 27.52
N TYR A 63 -16.88 2.67 27.16
CA TYR A 63 -17.26 1.58 28.04
C TYR A 63 -16.80 0.25 27.47
N THR A 64 -16.20 -0.61 28.29
CA THR A 64 -15.78 -1.96 27.88
C THR A 64 -16.39 -3.04 28.77
N SER A 65 -16.83 -4.14 28.17
CA SER A 65 -17.24 -5.36 28.87
C SER A 65 -16.02 -6.26 29.08
N ASN A 66 -15.63 -6.45 30.35
CA ASN A 66 -14.42 -7.18 30.72
C ASN A 66 -14.77 -8.66 30.93
N PHE A 67 -14.53 -9.49 29.92
CA PHE A 67 -14.94 -10.90 29.92
C PHE A 67 -14.34 -11.70 31.08
N GLY A 68 -13.06 -11.44 31.39
CA GLY A 68 -12.33 -12.16 32.43
C GLY A 68 -12.74 -11.77 33.85
N ASP A 69 -13.20 -10.53 34.04
CA ASP A 69 -13.49 -9.97 35.36
C ASP A 69 -14.98 -9.84 35.68
N SER A 70 -15.87 -10.05 34.69
CA SER A 70 -17.33 -9.85 34.83
C SER A 70 -17.68 -8.45 35.35
N THR A 71 -17.06 -7.44 34.74
CA THR A 71 -17.25 -6.02 35.07
C THR A 71 -17.39 -5.18 33.80
N VAL A 72 -17.82 -3.93 33.98
CA VAL A 72 -17.70 -2.87 32.96
C VAL A 72 -16.69 -1.84 33.42
N THR A 73 -15.76 -1.45 32.54
CA THR A 73 -14.91 -0.27 32.75
C THR A 73 -15.50 0.93 32.02
N LYS A 74 -15.51 2.11 32.65
CA LYS A 74 -15.75 3.42 32.04
C LYS A 74 -14.42 4.18 31.94
N ILE A 75 -14.12 4.73 30.77
CA ILE A 75 -12.95 5.58 30.50
C ILE A 75 -13.48 6.94 30.03
N THR A 76 -13.09 8.02 30.69
CA THR A 76 -13.49 9.38 30.30
C THR A 76 -12.64 9.92 29.14
N PRO A 77 -13.07 10.96 28.41
CA PRO A 77 -12.24 11.63 27.40
C PRO A 77 -10.87 12.11 27.92
N ALA A 78 -10.76 12.38 29.22
CA ALA A 78 -9.52 12.74 29.90
C ALA A 78 -8.61 11.54 30.22
N GLY A 79 -9.00 10.31 29.84
CA GLY A 79 -8.24 9.08 30.06
C GLY A 79 -8.39 8.46 31.45
N VAL A 80 -9.33 8.94 32.27
CA VAL A 80 -9.57 8.37 33.60
C VAL A 80 -10.39 7.08 33.48
N SER A 81 -9.77 5.95 33.80
CA SER A 81 -10.40 4.61 33.87
C SER A 81 -10.95 4.30 35.26
N ARG A 82 -12.17 3.75 35.33
CA ARG A 82 -12.74 3.15 36.55
C ARG A 82 -13.69 2.01 36.24
N VAL A 83 -13.81 1.04 37.14
CA VAL A 83 -14.90 0.07 37.09
C VAL A 83 -16.22 0.81 37.35
N LEU A 84 -17.19 0.67 36.44
CA LEU A 84 -18.52 1.25 36.56
C LEU A 84 -19.43 0.37 37.42
N GLY A 85 -19.39 -0.95 37.22
CA GLY A 85 -20.20 -1.92 37.94
C GLY A 85 -19.88 -3.35 37.54
N VAL A 86 -20.53 -4.29 38.23
CA VAL A 86 -20.41 -5.73 37.98
C VAL A 86 -21.49 -6.22 37.02
N THR A 87 -21.21 -7.30 36.29
CA THR A 87 -22.13 -7.95 35.34
C THR A 87 -22.41 -9.40 35.75
N GLY A 88 -23.23 -10.09 34.96
CA GLY A 88 -23.20 -11.55 34.95
C GLY A 88 -21.88 -12.08 34.36
N ARG A 89 -21.67 -13.39 34.43
CA ARG A 89 -20.45 -14.07 34.00
C ARG A 89 -20.22 -13.92 32.49
N THR A 90 -18.95 -13.72 32.13
CA THR A 90 -18.47 -13.62 30.74
C THR A 90 -19.27 -12.62 29.91
N PRO A 91 -19.29 -11.32 30.28
CA PRO A 91 -19.96 -10.30 29.48
C PRO A 91 -19.27 -10.18 28.12
N ILE A 92 -20.05 -10.14 27.03
CA ILE A 92 -19.51 -10.03 25.66
C ILE A 92 -19.95 -8.71 25.03
N GLY A 93 -21.22 -8.60 24.66
CA GLY A 93 -21.76 -7.41 24.02
C GLY A 93 -22.00 -6.31 25.05
N ILE A 94 -21.83 -5.05 24.63
CA ILE A 94 -22.10 -3.87 25.44
C ILE A 94 -22.74 -2.76 24.61
N ARG A 95 -23.71 -2.04 25.20
CA ARG A 95 -24.30 -0.81 24.65
C ARG A 95 -24.58 0.17 25.77
N VAL A 96 -24.62 1.45 25.42
CA VAL A 96 -25.03 2.54 26.32
C VAL A 96 -26.22 3.27 25.69
N ASP A 97 -27.21 3.64 26.51
CA ASP A 97 -28.33 4.46 26.08
C ASP A 97 -28.05 5.97 26.25
N SER A 98 -28.95 6.83 25.75
CA SER A 98 -28.81 8.28 25.86
C SER A 98 -28.96 8.83 27.29
N ALA A 99 -29.35 7.99 28.25
CA ALA A 99 -29.36 8.33 29.67
C ALA A 99 -28.09 7.83 30.41
N GLY A 100 -27.12 7.26 29.68
CA GLY A 100 -25.88 6.73 30.20
C GLY A 100 -26.02 5.38 30.91
N ASN A 101 -27.15 4.67 30.78
CA ASN A 101 -27.26 3.30 31.28
C ASN A 101 -26.52 2.35 30.35
N VAL A 102 -25.73 1.45 30.94
CA VAL A 102 -24.96 0.44 30.22
C VAL A 102 -25.66 -0.91 30.28
N TYR A 103 -25.72 -1.61 29.16
CA TYR A 103 -26.33 -2.91 29.01
C TYR A 103 -25.31 -3.92 28.52
N THR A 104 -25.18 -5.07 29.19
CA THR A 104 -24.27 -6.15 28.78
C THR A 104 -25.00 -7.47 28.58
N SER A 105 -24.64 -8.22 27.53
CA SER A 105 -25.05 -9.61 27.35
C SER A 105 -24.06 -10.54 28.08
N ASN A 106 -24.58 -11.36 28.99
CA ASN A 106 -23.78 -12.23 29.84
C ASN A 106 -23.83 -13.67 29.32
N TYR A 107 -22.79 -14.07 28.58
CA TYR A 107 -22.79 -15.30 27.78
C TYR A 107 -23.08 -16.56 28.60
N ARG A 108 -22.42 -16.74 29.75
CA ARG A 108 -22.60 -17.94 30.60
C ARG A 108 -23.89 -17.92 31.42
N ASP A 109 -24.44 -16.74 31.72
CA ASP A 109 -25.61 -16.60 32.57
C ASP A 109 -26.92 -16.47 31.79
N SER A 110 -26.85 -16.32 30.46
CA SER A 110 -28.04 -16.13 29.61
C SER A 110 -28.94 -14.98 30.08
N THR A 111 -28.31 -13.86 30.44
CA THR A 111 -28.97 -12.65 30.95
C THR A 111 -28.47 -11.39 30.25
N VAL A 112 -29.24 -10.32 30.40
CA VAL A 112 -28.75 -8.95 30.20
C VAL A 112 -28.62 -8.25 31.56
N THR A 113 -27.47 -7.64 31.84
CA THR A 113 -27.30 -6.73 32.99
C THR A 113 -27.54 -5.29 32.53
N LYS A 114 -28.23 -4.49 33.35
CA LYS A 114 -28.30 -3.03 33.25
C LYS A 114 -27.50 -2.40 34.39
N ILE A 115 -26.64 -1.45 34.07
CA ILE A 115 -25.84 -0.67 35.01
C ILE A 115 -26.19 0.81 34.83
N THR A 116 -26.57 1.50 35.90
CA THR A 116 -26.87 2.94 35.86
C THR A 116 -25.59 3.79 35.79
N PRO A 117 -25.66 5.09 35.42
CA PRO A 117 -24.50 5.99 35.48
C PRO A 117 -23.83 6.05 36.87
N ALA A 118 -24.61 5.84 37.93
CA ALA A 118 -24.15 5.77 39.32
C ALA A 118 -23.47 4.44 39.69
N GLY A 119 -23.41 3.47 38.77
CA GLY A 119 -22.77 2.17 38.98
C GLY A 119 -23.65 1.09 39.61
N VAL A 120 -24.96 1.34 39.76
CA VAL A 120 -25.90 0.34 40.29
C VAL A 120 -26.20 -0.71 39.23
N SER A 121 -25.80 -1.96 39.47
CA SER A 121 -26.03 -3.11 38.59
C SER A 121 -27.32 -3.87 38.93
N SER A 122 -28.05 -4.32 37.91
CA SER A 122 -29.24 -5.17 38.03
C SER A 122 -29.37 -6.11 36.84
N VAL A 123 -29.95 -7.30 37.03
CA VAL A 123 -30.33 -8.16 35.89
C VAL A 123 -31.61 -7.59 35.30
N LEU A 124 -31.56 -7.19 34.02
CA LEU A 124 -32.72 -6.65 33.32
C LEU A 124 -33.71 -7.77 32.97
N ALA A 125 -33.21 -8.85 32.37
CA ALA A 125 -34.01 -10.03 32.03
C ALA A 125 -33.12 -11.25 31.70
N GLN A 126 -33.77 -12.42 31.65
CA GLN A 126 -33.22 -13.63 31.02
C GLN A 126 -33.38 -13.55 29.49
N THR A 127 -32.50 -14.23 28.76
CA THR A 127 -32.51 -14.33 27.29
C THR A 127 -32.60 -15.78 26.83
N GLY A 128 -32.54 -15.99 25.51
CA GLY A 128 -32.05 -17.26 24.96
C GLY A 128 -30.63 -17.59 25.45
N THR A 129 -30.18 -18.83 25.22
CA THR A 129 -28.91 -19.30 25.76
C THR A 129 -27.71 -18.71 25.03
N HIS A 130 -26.64 -18.41 25.77
CA HIS A 130 -25.38 -17.87 25.24
C HIS A 130 -25.56 -16.58 24.41
N PRO A 131 -26.08 -15.49 25.00
CA PRO A 131 -26.22 -14.21 24.31
C PRO A 131 -24.86 -13.59 24.01
N LEU A 132 -24.66 -13.14 22.76
CA LEU A 132 -23.44 -12.48 22.30
C LEU A 132 -23.70 -11.02 21.89
N GLY A 133 -24.11 -10.78 20.64
CA GLY A 133 -24.40 -9.44 20.15
C GLY A 133 -25.60 -8.81 20.86
N ILE A 134 -25.49 -7.51 21.17
CA ILE A 134 -26.54 -6.71 21.81
C ILE A 134 -26.68 -5.35 21.11
N ILE A 135 -27.93 -4.90 20.91
CA ILE A 135 -28.25 -3.56 20.39
C ILE A 135 -29.48 -2.99 21.11
N LEU A 136 -29.67 -1.68 20.98
CA LEU A 136 -30.81 -0.92 21.51
C LEU A 136 -31.59 -0.29 20.36
N ASP A 137 -32.92 -0.17 20.50
CA ASP A 137 -33.70 0.75 19.68
C ASP A 137 -33.90 2.10 20.39
N ARG A 138 -34.53 3.06 19.70
CA ARG A 138 -34.82 4.40 20.23
C ARG A 138 -35.83 4.41 21.39
N ALA A 139 -36.59 3.34 21.58
CA ALA A 139 -37.51 3.19 22.70
C ALA A 139 -36.83 2.54 23.92
N GLY A 140 -35.54 2.22 23.84
CA GLY A 140 -34.77 1.56 24.89
C GLY A 140 -35.03 0.05 24.99
N ASN A 141 -35.66 -0.57 23.97
CA ASN A 141 -35.73 -2.03 23.93
C ASN A 141 -34.34 -2.61 23.62
N VAL A 142 -33.97 -3.66 24.33
CA VAL A 142 -32.72 -4.40 24.15
C VAL A 142 -32.99 -5.60 23.25
N TYR A 143 -32.09 -5.86 22.31
CA TYR A 143 -32.13 -7.04 21.45
C TYR A 143 -30.84 -7.83 21.58
N THR A 144 -30.92 -9.14 21.80
CA THR A 144 -29.75 -10.03 21.89
C THR A 144 -29.79 -11.12 20.82
N ALA A 145 -28.65 -11.34 20.15
CA ALA A 145 -28.39 -12.54 19.36
C ALA A 145 -27.94 -13.67 20.30
N ASN A 146 -28.69 -14.77 20.32
CA ASN A 146 -28.48 -15.86 21.28
C ASN A 146 -27.87 -17.05 20.54
N GLU A 147 -26.55 -17.23 20.72
CA GLU A 147 -25.75 -18.20 19.98
C GLU A 147 -26.26 -19.63 20.20
N GLY A 148 -26.55 -19.97 21.46
CA GLY A 148 -26.92 -21.31 21.87
C GLY A 148 -28.33 -21.71 21.45
N SER A 149 -29.25 -20.74 21.35
CA SER A 149 -30.64 -21.00 20.97
C SER A 149 -30.96 -20.67 19.52
N ASN A 150 -30.05 -20.04 18.76
CA ASN A 150 -30.27 -19.58 17.38
C ASN A 150 -31.52 -18.68 17.25
N THR A 151 -31.67 -17.75 18.18
CA THR A 151 -32.81 -16.83 18.26
C THR A 151 -32.37 -15.41 18.56
N ILE A 152 -33.27 -14.45 18.31
CA ILE A 152 -33.19 -13.09 18.82
C ILE A 152 -34.18 -12.93 19.99
N THR A 153 -33.70 -12.39 21.12
CA THR A 153 -34.57 -12.01 22.24
C THR A 153 -34.77 -10.49 22.20
N LYS A 154 -36.02 -10.02 22.33
CA LYS A 154 -36.38 -8.62 22.57
C LYS A 154 -36.75 -8.44 24.04
N ILE A 155 -36.16 -7.47 24.72
CA ILE A 155 -36.41 -7.11 26.12
C ILE A 155 -36.87 -5.67 26.18
N THR A 156 -38.00 -5.41 26.84
CA THR A 156 -38.50 -4.04 27.05
C THR A 156 -37.74 -3.33 28.18
N PRO A 157 -37.80 -1.98 28.28
CA PRO A 157 -37.22 -1.26 29.41
C PRO A 157 -37.71 -1.73 30.79
N ALA A 158 -38.92 -2.33 30.85
CA ALA A 158 -39.50 -2.92 32.05
C ALA A 158 -39.00 -4.35 32.36
N GLY A 159 -38.08 -4.90 31.57
CA GLY A 159 -37.52 -6.24 31.77
C GLY A 159 -38.34 -7.40 31.19
N VAL A 160 -39.38 -7.12 30.40
CA VAL A 160 -40.18 -8.18 29.75
C VAL A 160 -39.42 -8.71 28.53
N ALA A 161 -39.00 -9.98 28.58
CA ALA A 161 -38.28 -10.67 27.52
C ALA A 161 -39.21 -11.53 26.64
N THR A 162 -38.99 -11.49 25.33
CA THR A 162 -39.71 -12.30 24.34
C THR A 162 -38.77 -12.77 23.23
N THR A 163 -38.94 -14.00 22.76
CA THR A 163 -38.25 -14.44 21.53
C THR A 163 -38.89 -13.77 20.33
N LEU A 164 -38.15 -12.92 19.63
CA LEU A 164 -38.66 -12.18 18.49
C LEU A 164 -38.64 -12.99 17.20
N GLY A 165 -37.62 -13.83 16.99
CA GLY A 165 -37.48 -14.64 15.79
C GLY A 165 -36.29 -15.59 15.85
N THR A 166 -36.20 -16.46 14.86
CA THR A 166 -35.10 -17.42 14.68
C THR A 166 -34.02 -16.89 13.74
N THR A 167 -32.82 -17.45 13.84
CA THR A 167 -31.65 -17.11 13.01
C THR A 167 -31.06 -18.35 12.35
N GLY A 168 -29.98 -18.18 11.58
CA GLY A 168 -29.07 -19.26 11.25
C GLY A 168 -28.28 -19.74 12.48
N SER A 169 -27.38 -20.69 12.28
CA SER A 169 -26.62 -21.33 13.35
C SER A 169 -25.50 -20.43 13.91
N TRP A 170 -25.47 -20.31 15.23
CA TRP A 170 -24.49 -19.55 16.02
C TRP A 170 -24.44 -18.06 15.62
N PRO A 171 -25.53 -17.30 15.84
CA PRO A 171 -25.52 -15.85 15.62
C PRO A 171 -24.55 -15.16 16.60
N GLN A 172 -23.53 -14.48 16.06
CA GLN A 172 -22.48 -13.84 16.85
C GLN A 172 -22.74 -12.35 17.12
N ALA A 173 -23.12 -11.62 16.07
CA ALA A 173 -23.37 -10.19 16.14
C ALA A 173 -24.74 -9.83 15.55
N ILE A 174 -25.26 -8.66 15.96
CA ILE A 174 -26.56 -8.15 15.56
C ILE A 174 -26.46 -6.67 15.18
N ALA A 175 -27.15 -6.28 14.10
CA ALA A 175 -27.31 -4.90 13.66
C ALA A 175 -28.77 -4.60 13.31
N MET A 176 -29.13 -3.31 13.25
CA MET A 176 -30.49 -2.85 12.97
C MET A 176 -30.48 -1.78 11.88
N ASP A 177 -31.42 -1.85 10.94
CA ASP A 177 -31.63 -0.80 9.95
C ASP A 177 -32.62 0.28 10.43
N ALA A 178 -32.80 1.35 9.64
CA ALA A 178 -33.71 2.44 9.98
C ALA A 178 -35.20 2.01 10.06
N ALA A 179 -35.57 0.85 9.49
CA ALA A 179 -36.90 0.27 9.56
C ALA A 179 -37.05 -0.73 10.73
N ALA A 180 -36.08 -0.76 11.64
CA ALA A 180 -36.00 -1.67 12.78
C ALA A 180 -35.95 -3.16 12.41
N ASN A 181 -35.55 -3.50 11.19
CA ASN A 181 -35.21 -4.88 10.87
C ASN A 181 -33.87 -5.24 11.52
N LEU A 182 -33.81 -6.44 12.07
CA LEU A 182 -32.63 -6.99 12.72
C LEU A 182 -31.89 -7.91 11.78
N TYR A 183 -30.57 -7.81 11.79
CA TYR A 183 -29.68 -8.64 10.99
C TYR A 183 -28.67 -9.33 11.89
N THR A 184 -28.48 -10.64 11.73
CA THR A 184 -27.48 -11.41 12.50
C THR A 184 -26.45 -12.06 11.62
N ALA A 185 -25.17 -11.96 12.00
CA ALA A 185 -24.08 -12.72 11.40
C ALA A 185 -24.02 -14.12 12.03
N ASN A 186 -24.32 -15.16 11.24
CA ASN A 186 -24.45 -16.52 11.74
C ASN A 186 -23.18 -17.31 11.42
N TRP A 187 -22.34 -17.50 12.43
CA TRP A 187 -20.95 -17.96 12.28
C TRP A 187 -20.87 -19.37 11.68
N ASN A 188 -21.70 -20.30 12.15
CA ASN A 188 -21.60 -21.68 11.70
C ASN A 188 -22.28 -21.88 10.34
N SER A 189 -23.41 -21.20 10.09
CA SER A 189 -24.14 -21.32 8.82
C SER A 189 -23.63 -20.39 7.70
N SER A 190 -22.62 -19.55 7.98
CA SER A 190 -21.99 -18.62 7.01
C SER A 190 -23.00 -17.81 6.18
N ASN A 191 -23.98 -17.23 6.88
CA ASN A 191 -25.04 -16.44 6.29
C ASN A 191 -25.50 -15.33 7.24
N VAL A 192 -26.35 -14.45 6.72
CA VAL A 192 -27.05 -13.42 7.50
C VAL A 192 -28.52 -13.76 7.61
N SER A 193 -29.10 -13.67 8.81
CA SER A 193 -30.57 -13.68 8.98
C SER A 193 -31.11 -12.27 9.00
N LYS A 194 -32.32 -12.07 8.48
CA LYS A 194 -33.13 -10.85 8.65
C LYS A 194 -34.39 -11.19 9.43
N VAL A 195 -34.66 -10.45 10.50
CA VAL A 195 -35.86 -10.55 11.34
C VAL A 195 -36.57 -9.20 11.37
N THR A 196 -37.82 -9.15 10.90
CA THR A 196 -38.61 -7.91 10.91
C THR A 196 -39.10 -7.55 12.32
N PRO A 197 -39.57 -6.31 12.58
CA PRO A 197 -40.18 -5.94 13.86
C PRO A 197 -41.35 -6.82 14.29
N ALA A 198 -42.07 -7.43 13.34
CA ALA A 198 -43.17 -8.36 13.57
C ALA A 198 -42.70 -9.81 13.84
N GLY A 199 -41.38 -10.06 13.87
CA GLY A 199 -40.80 -11.37 14.17
C GLY A 199 -40.66 -12.32 12.97
N LYS A 200 -40.98 -11.88 11.75
CA LYS A 200 -40.77 -12.69 10.54
C LYS A 200 -39.27 -12.87 10.27
N SER A 201 -38.79 -14.11 10.31
CA SER A 201 -37.40 -14.51 10.05
C SER A 201 -37.18 -15.01 8.62
N THR A 202 -36.04 -14.63 8.02
CA THR A 202 -35.56 -15.11 6.72
C THR A 202 -34.04 -15.19 6.71
N ILE A 203 -33.45 -16.04 5.85
CA ILE A 203 -32.03 -15.92 5.50
C ILE A 203 -31.91 -14.84 4.43
N PHE A 204 -31.19 -13.77 4.75
CA PHE A 204 -31.09 -12.56 3.93
C PHE A 204 -30.07 -12.70 2.80
N GLY A 205 -28.99 -13.43 3.06
CA GLY A 205 -27.95 -13.70 2.06
C GLY A 205 -26.81 -14.52 2.67
N VAL A 206 -25.88 -14.94 1.81
CA VAL A 206 -24.69 -15.72 2.19
C VAL A 206 -23.48 -14.81 2.41
N THR A 207 -22.50 -15.28 3.16
CA THR A 207 -21.25 -14.55 3.46
C THR A 207 -20.02 -15.39 3.16
N GLY A 208 -18.83 -14.85 3.43
CA GLY A 208 -17.65 -15.70 3.61
C GLY A 208 -17.75 -16.56 4.87
N ASN A 209 -16.81 -17.48 5.04
CA ASN A 209 -16.83 -18.42 6.16
C ASN A 209 -16.72 -17.72 7.52
N ARG A 210 -17.55 -18.17 8.47
CA ARG A 210 -17.50 -17.73 9.88
C ARG A 210 -17.66 -16.22 10.06
N PRO A 211 -18.79 -15.62 9.61
CA PRO A 211 -19.06 -14.21 9.84
C PRO A 211 -19.19 -13.94 11.34
N ILE A 212 -18.56 -12.87 11.83
CA ILE A 212 -18.50 -12.56 13.27
C ILE A 212 -18.89 -11.12 13.61
N GLY A 213 -18.53 -10.14 12.77
CA GLY A 213 -19.00 -8.76 12.89
C GLY A 213 -20.06 -8.45 11.84
N ILE A 214 -20.95 -7.51 12.15
CA ILE A 214 -22.00 -7.05 11.22
C ILE A 214 -22.28 -5.56 11.41
N THR A 215 -22.48 -4.85 10.30
CA THR A 215 -22.99 -3.47 10.30
C THR A 215 -23.92 -3.25 9.11
N VAL A 216 -24.73 -2.19 9.17
CA VAL A 216 -25.68 -1.81 8.12
C VAL A 216 -25.45 -0.34 7.77
N ASP A 217 -25.31 -0.03 6.49
CA ASP A 217 -25.16 1.36 6.05
C ASP A 217 -26.50 2.11 6.01
N ALA A 218 -26.45 3.43 5.78
CA ALA A 218 -27.65 4.27 5.66
C ALA A 218 -28.58 3.87 4.49
N VAL A 219 -28.03 3.16 3.50
CA VAL A 219 -28.78 2.64 2.34
C VAL A 219 -29.31 1.23 2.64
N GLY A 220 -29.08 0.64 3.82
CA GLY A 220 -29.57 -0.69 4.16
C GLY A 220 -28.80 -1.85 3.52
N ASN A 221 -27.59 -1.63 3.01
CA ASN A 221 -26.67 -2.73 2.69
C ASN A 221 -26.09 -3.28 3.99
N VAL A 222 -25.98 -4.60 4.05
CA VAL A 222 -25.42 -5.32 5.21
C VAL A 222 -23.98 -5.70 4.90
N PHE A 223 -23.07 -5.46 5.84
CA PHE A 223 -21.67 -5.83 5.73
C PHE A 223 -21.28 -6.76 6.87
N THR A 224 -20.52 -7.81 6.56
CA THR A 224 -19.98 -8.73 7.57
C THR A 224 -18.49 -8.91 7.43
N THR A 225 -17.78 -9.00 8.55
CA THR A 225 -16.41 -9.53 8.61
C THR A 225 -16.47 -11.04 8.74
N ASN A 226 -15.68 -11.73 7.91
CA ASN A 226 -15.68 -13.18 7.79
C ASN A 226 -14.39 -13.72 8.39
N ASN A 227 -14.46 -14.09 9.66
CA ASN A 227 -13.30 -14.47 10.47
C ASN A 227 -12.53 -15.66 9.91
N GLY A 228 -13.24 -16.62 9.32
CA GLY A 228 -12.65 -17.84 8.75
C GLY A 228 -12.19 -17.68 7.31
N ALA A 229 -12.48 -16.56 6.67
CA ALA A 229 -12.16 -16.28 5.28
C ALA A 229 -11.34 -15.00 5.09
N ASP A 230 -10.92 -14.34 6.19
CA ASP A 230 -10.17 -13.09 6.19
C ASP A 230 -10.72 -12.08 5.16
N SER A 231 -12.02 -11.80 5.22
CA SER A 231 -12.70 -11.00 4.19
C SER A 231 -13.90 -10.22 4.71
N VAL A 232 -14.44 -9.34 3.87
CA VAL A 232 -15.69 -8.62 4.09
C VAL A 232 -16.73 -9.01 3.04
N SER A 233 -17.92 -9.40 3.48
CA SER A 233 -19.08 -9.55 2.59
C SER A 233 -19.94 -8.29 2.60
N ARG A 234 -20.56 -8.00 1.46
CA ARG A 234 -21.67 -7.05 1.31
C ARG A 234 -22.90 -7.82 0.83
N ILE A 235 -24.06 -7.55 1.40
CA ILE A 235 -25.35 -8.04 0.96
C ILE A 235 -26.23 -6.82 0.67
N THR A 236 -26.71 -6.69 -0.57
CA THR A 236 -27.57 -5.57 -0.97
C THR A 236 -28.95 -5.67 -0.29
N GLN A 237 -29.75 -4.60 -0.33
CA GLN A 237 -31.14 -4.63 0.15
C GLN A 237 -31.99 -5.76 -0.47
N LYS A 238 -31.63 -6.23 -1.68
CA LYS A 238 -32.32 -7.31 -2.40
C LYS A 238 -31.83 -8.71 -2.02
N GLY A 239 -30.78 -8.82 -1.19
CA GLY A 239 -30.15 -10.08 -0.80
C GLY A 239 -28.98 -10.51 -1.68
N ASP A 240 -28.49 -9.65 -2.58
CA ASP A 240 -27.36 -10.00 -3.46
C ASP A 240 -26.04 -9.96 -2.67
N SER A 241 -25.41 -11.12 -2.49
CA SER A 241 -24.17 -11.29 -1.72
C SER A 241 -22.91 -11.16 -2.57
N GLN A 242 -21.90 -10.46 -2.06
CA GLN A 242 -20.58 -10.33 -2.67
C GLN A 242 -19.46 -10.24 -1.63
N ILE A 243 -18.32 -10.89 -1.84
CA ILE A 243 -17.08 -10.56 -1.12
C ILE A 243 -16.48 -9.29 -1.73
N ILE A 244 -16.36 -8.23 -0.93
CA ILE A 244 -15.94 -6.91 -1.41
C ILE A 244 -14.51 -6.52 -0.99
N ALA A 245 -13.91 -7.24 -0.04
CA ALA A 245 -12.54 -7.02 0.39
C ALA A 245 -11.96 -8.28 1.05
N VAL A 246 -10.63 -8.43 0.99
CA VAL A 246 -9.85 -9.41 1.77
C VAL A 246 -9.12 -8.62 2.85
N THR A 247 -9.34 -8.97 4.12
CA THR A 247 -8.78 -8.27 5.27
C THR A 247 -7.45 -8.86 5.71
N GLU A 248 -6.84 -8.24 6.71
CA GLU A 248 -5.79 -8.92 7.46
C GLU A 248 -6.40 -10.03 8.33
N ARG A 249 -5.54 -10.73 9.09
CA ARG A 249 -5.90 -12.01 9.68
C ARG A 249 -6.93 -11.86 10.80
N ARG A 250 -7.96 -12.70 10.73
CA ARG A 250 -8.99 -12.86 11.75
C ARG A 250 -9.75 -11.55 11.99
N PRO A 251 -10.45 -10.99 10.98
CA PRO A 251 -11.25 -9.80 11.17
C PRO A 251 -12.38 -10.07 12.18
N SER A 252 -12.69 -9.08 13.03
CA SER A 252 -13.76 -9.18 14.03
C SER A 252 -14.73 -8.01 13.97
N GLY A 253 -14.68 -7.02 14.86
CA GLY A 253 -15.58 -5.86 14.82
C GLY A 253 -15.53 -5.11 13.49
N ILE A 254 -16.69 -4.58 13.04
CA ILE A 254 -16.83 -3.74 11.84
C ILE A 254 -17.78 -2.58 12.10
N THR A 255 -17.47 -1.40 11.56
CA THR A 255 -18.39 -0.27 11.46
C THR A 255 -18.32 0.38 10.08
N VAL A 256 -19.29 1.24 9.79
CA VAL A 256 -19.39 2.01 8.55
C VAL A 256 -19.57 3.48 8.89
N ASP A 257 -18.82 4.37 8.21
CA ASP A 257 -18.99 5.81 8.36
C ASP A 257 -20.09 6.37 7.44
N ALA A 258 -20.44 7.65 7.61
CA ALA A 258 -21.44 8.32 6.80
C ALA A 258 -21.08 8.42 5.30
N ALA A 259 -19.79 8.33 4.96
CA ALA A 259 -19.32 8.30 3.58
C ALA A 259 -19.41 6.88 2.97
N GLY A 260 -19.69 5.86 3.77
CA GLY A 260 -19.76 4.45 3.38
C GLY A 260 -18.42 3.71 3.47
N ASN A 261 -17.39 4.30 4.10
CA ASN A 261 -16.14 3.60 4.35
C ASN A 261 -16.34 2.61 5.50
N LEU A 262 -15.82 1.40 5.33
CA LEU A 262 -15.85 0.37 6.35
C LEU A 262 -14.55 0.37 7.13
N TYR A 263 -14.65 0.15 8.43
CA TYR A 263 -13.53 0.01 9.34
C TYR A 263 -13.70 -1.30 10.08
N MET A 264 -12.65 -2.11 10.14
CA MET A 264 -12.67 -3.40 10.83
C MET A 264 -11.39 -3.63 11.61
N VAL A 265 -11.49 -4.28 12.76
CA VAL A 265 -10.34 -4.73 13.53
C VAL A 265 -9.89 -6.10 13.07
N ASN A 266 -8.58 -6.35 13.08
CA ASN A 266 -7.97 -7.64 12.74
C ASN A 266 -7.29 -8.22 13.98
N PHE A 267 -7.95 -9.18 14.62
CA PHE A 267 -7.55 -9.69 15.93
C PHE A 267 -6.12 -10.26 15.98
N MET A 268 -5.65 -10.88 14.88
CA MET A 268 -4.31 -11.49 14.83
C MET A 268 -3.25 -10.57 14.28
N SER A 269 -3.63 -9.43 13.72
CA SER A 269 -2.71 -8.45 13.12
C SER A 269 -2.54 -7.20 13.98
N ASP A 270 -3.33 -7.05 15.05
CA ASP A 270 -3.31 -5.89 15.95
C ASP A 270 -3.48 -4.55 15.22
N THR A 271 -4.37 -4.54 14.22
CA THR A 271 -4.65 -3.38 13.36
C THR A 271 -6.14 -3.09 13.22
N VAL A 272 -6.45 -1.86 12.81
CA VAL A 272 -7.71 -1.51 12.13
C VAL A 272 -7.42 -1.37 10.63
N THR A 273 -8.22 -2.01 9.79
CA THR A 273 -8.23 -1.79 8.34
C THR A 273 -9.39 -0.89 7.93
N LYS A 274 -9.16 -0.01 6.94
CA LYS A 274 -10.18 0.78 6.26
C LYS A 274 -10.42 0.27 4.83
N VAL A 275 -11.68 0.02 4.48
CA VAL A 275 -12.14 -0.24 3.12
C VAL A 275 -12.97 0.97 2.68
N ALA A 276 -12.45 1.77 1.76
CA ALA A 276 -13.14 2.98 1.32
C ALA A 276 -14.45 2.67 0.60
N ALA A 277 -15.47 3.51 0.82
CA ALA A 277 -16.71 3.51 0.04
C ALA A 277 -16.35 3.70 -1.43
N GLY A 278 -16.83 2.80 -2.28
CA GLY A 278 -16.21 2.56 -3.59
C GLY A 278 -15.91 3.81 -4.43
N LYS A 279 -14.69 3.88 -4.96
CA LYS A 279 -14.58 3.39 -6.34
C LYS A 279 -14.47 1.88 -6.23
N ALA A 280 -15.54 1.17 -6.58
CA ALA A 280 -15.37 -0.20 -7.02
C ALA A 280 -14.36 -0.13 -8.18
N THR A 281 -13.11 -0.50 -7.95
CA THR A 281 -12.29 -0.95 -9.06
C THR A 281 -13.05 -2.15 -9.57
N GLN A 282 -13.75 -2.00 -10.71
CA GLN A 282 -14.11 -3.18 -11.47
C GLN A 282 -12.81 -4.00 -11.57
N PRO A 283 -12.83 -5.32 -11.33
CA PRO A 283 -11.64 -6.16 -11.14
C PRO A 283 -10.66 -6.16 -12.33
N ASN A 284 -10.95 -5.37 -13.36
CA ASN A 284 -10.23 -5.18 -14.60
C ASN A 284 -9.98 -3.70 -14.96
N THR A 285 -10.12 -2.74 -14.04
CA THR A 285 -10.00 -1.31 -14.36
C THR A 285 -8.92 -0.65 -13.50
N LEU A 286 -7.97 0.03 -14.13
CA LEU A 286 -6.90 0.80 -13.49
C LEU A 286 -7.14 2.30 -13.63
N THR A 287 -6.67 3.08 -12.66
CA THR A 287 -6.59 4.54 -12.76
C THR A 287 -5.17 5.00 -12.50
N PHE A 288 -4.66 5.91 -13.33
CA PHE A 288 -3.34 6.53 -13.18
C PHE A 288 -3.36 7.94 -13.76
N SER A 289 -2.43 8.76 -13.27
CA SER A 289 -2.25 10.16 -13.67
C SER A 289 -1.00 10.28 -14.51
N THR A 290 -1.04 11.11 -15.55
CA THR A 290 0.15 11.53 -16.27
C THR A 290 0.27 13.04 -16.27
N VAL A 291 1.50 13.55 -16.34
CA VAL A 291 1.76 14.97 -16.56
C VAL A 291 2.29 15.18 -17.97
N THR A 292 1.77 16.17 -18.67
CA THR A 292 2.19 16.52 -20.04
C THR A 292 3.56 17.19 -20.01
N VAL A 293 4.51 16.67 -20.78
CA VAL A 293 5.85 17.28 -20.91
C VAL A 293 5.84 18.28 -22.07
N ALA A 294 6.22 19.54 -21.81
CA ALA A 294 6.14 20.64 -22.77
C ALA A 294 7.34 20.68 -23.76
N SER A 295 7.10 21.29 -24.93
CA SER A 295 8.02 21.52 -26.08
C SER A 295 8.52 20.28 -26.86
N PRO A 296 7.75 19.77 -27.85
CA PRO A 296 8.26 18.82 -28.85
C PRO A 296 9.49 19.34 -29.58
N GLY A 297 10.48 18.48 -29.85
CA GLY A 297 11.58 18.84 -30.76
C GLY A 297 12.76 19.64 -30.18
N ASN A 298 12.88 19.80 -28.86
CA ASN A 298 14.11 20.35 -28.26
C ASN A 298 15.35 19.49 -28.60
N ASP A 299 16.50 20.14 -28.63
CA ASP A 299 17.80 19.51 -28.90
C ASP A 299 18.12 18.44 -27.84
N PRO A 300 18.75 17.31 -28.23
CA PRO A 300 19.16 16.29 -27.29
C PRO A 300 20.23 16.80 -26.32
N ALA A 301 20.22 16.28 -25.10
CA ALA A 301 21.38 16.34 -24.23
C ALA A 301 22.45 15.34 -24.72
N TRP A 302 23.72 15.65 -24.53
CA TRP A 302 24.83 14.74 -24.84
C TRP A 302 25.36 14.14 -23.54
N ILE A 303 25.44 12.81 -23.46
CA ILE A 303 26.03 12.08 -22.33
C ILE A 303 27.22 11.25 -22.80
N ILE A 304 28.24 11.15 -21.95
CA ILE A 304 29.41 10.29 -22.15
C ILE A 304 29.41 9.24 -21.02
N PRO A 305 29.55 7.93 -21.30
CA PRO A 305 29.76 6.94 -20.24
C PRO A 305 31.20 7.04 -19.68
N PHE A 306 31.33 7.13 -18.35
CA PHE A 306 32.52 7.08 -17.45
C PHE A 306 33.89 6.96 -18.17
N TYR A 307 34.83 7.91 -18.12
CA TYR A 307 35.43 8.64 -16.97
C TYR A 307 35.66 10.15 -17.24
N ASN A 308 35.74 10.92 -16.16
CA ASN A 308 35.91 12.38 -16.04
C ASN A 308 37.34 12.82 -16.41
N ASP A 309 37.64 13.92 -17.11
CA ASP A 309 36.91 15.12 -17.53
C ASP A 309 37.44 15.51 -18.92
N VAL A 310 36.61 15.69 -19.97
CA VAL A 310 37.26 15.84 -21.29
C VAL A 310 36.73 16.94 -22.24
N TYR A 311 35.43 17.25 -22.37
CA TYR A 311 35.01 18.18 -23.45
C TYR A 311 33.96 19.22 -23.06
N LYS A 312 34.26 20.50 -23.29
CA LYS A 312 33.41 21.67 -22.94
C LYS A 312 32.36 22.02 -24.01
N THR A 313 32.44 21.43 -25.20
CA THR A 313 31.55 21.68 -26.35
C THR A 313 31.35 20.39 -27.17
N GLN A 314 30.26 20.32 -27.94
CA GLN A 314 30.03 19.25 -28.93
C GLN A 314 31.20 19.14 -29.91
N GLN A 315 31.75 20.28 -30.35
CA GLN A 315 32.91 20.32 -31.23
C GLN A 315 34.15 19.72 -30.57
N ALA A 316 34.42 20.03 -29.30
CA ALA A 316 35.54 19.44 -28.56
C ALA A 316 35.39 17.91 -28.41
N CYS A 317 34.17 17.38 -28.26
CA CYS A 317 33.94 15.92 -28.28
C CYS A 317 34.22 15.31 -29.67
N LEU A 318 33.77 15.98 -30.73
CA LEU A 318 33.97 15.52 -32.11
C LEU A 318 35.45 15.60 -32.53
N ASP A 319 36.18 16.61 -32.07
CA ASP A 319 37.59 16.85 -32.40
C ASP A 319 38.54 15.80 -31.79
N ALA A 320 38.16 15.18 -30.67
CA ALA A 320 38.97 14.15 -30.04
C ALA A 320 38.70 12.72 -30.56
N LEU A 321 37.66 12.54 -31.36
CA LEU A 321 37.25 11.26 -31.94
C LEU A 321 38.38 10.57 -32.75
N PRO A 322 39.20 11.27 -33.56
CA PRO A 322 40.26 10.63 -34.34
C PRO A 322 41.38 10.03 -33.48
N ALA A 323 41.79 10.70 -32.39
CA ALA A 323 42.85 10.22 -31.49
C ALA A 323 42.42 8.94 -30.72
N VAL A 324 41.14 8.86 -30.34
CA VAL A 324 40.54 7.67 -29.73
C VAL A 324 40.45 6.51 -30.74
N GLN A 325 40.19 6.80 -32.02
CA GLN A 325 40.18 5.79 -33.07
C GLN A 325 41.59 5.26 -33.38
N GLU A 326 42.61 6.11 -33.38
CA GLU A 326 44.01 5.73 -33.59
C GLU A 326 44.55 4.84 -32.47
N SER A 327 44.21 5.13 -31.20
CA SER A 327 44.61 4.30 -30.06
C SER A 327 43.95 2.92 -30.06
N VAL A 328 42.70 2.83 -30.54
CA VAL A 328 41.95 1.57 -30.70
C VAL A 328 42.52 0.72 -31.85
N GLN A 329 43.05 1.35 -32.89
CA GLN A 329 43.67 0.66 -34.02
C GLN A 329 45.10 0.19 -33.75
N ALA A 330 45.82 0.86 -32.83
CA ALA A 330 47.18 0.51 -32.45
C ALA A 330 47.27 -0.73 -31.54
N ASP A 331 46.20 -1.11 -30.84
CA ASP A 331 46.16 -2.28 -29.95
C ASP A 331 44.88 -3.13 -30.18
N PRO A 332 45.01 -4.34 -30.76
CA PRO A 332 43.88 -5.23 -31.02
C PRO A 332 43.34 -5.95 -29.77
N ASP A 333 43.89 -5.72 -28.57
CA ASP A 333 43.40 -6.31 -27.32
C ASP A 333 41.99 -5.78 -26.95
N PRO A 334 40.95 -6.64 -26.89
CA PRO A 334 39.59 -6.26 -26.53
C PRO A 334 39.44 -5.60 -25.15
N ALA A 335 40.37 -5.85 -24.21
CA ALA A 335 40.37 -5.23 -22.89
C ALA A 335 40.84 -3.76 -22.92
N VAL A 336 41.78 -3.44 -23.82
CA VAL A 336 42.28 -2.07 -24.06
C VAL A 336 41.26 -1.27 -24.89
N GLN A 337 40.61 -1.92 -25.86
CA GLN A 337 39.50 -1.35 -26.62
C GLN A 337 38.28 -1.03 -25.73
N LYS A 338 38.05 -1.81 -24.67
CA LYS A 338 37.00 -1.61 -23.65
C LYS A 338 37.26 -0.37 -22.76
N GLY A 339 38.51 0.05 -22.60
CA GLY A 339 38.89 1.28 -21.88
C GLY A 339 38.85 2.54 -22.74
N SER A 340 38.78 2.41 -24.06
CA SER A 340 38.93 3.52 -25.01
C SER A 340 37.60 3.96 -25.67
N ALA A 341 36.53 3.18 -25.54
CA ALA A 341 35.30 3.40 -26.29
C ALA A 341 34.36 4.45 -25.67
N THR A 342 34.70 5.75 -25.81
CA THR A 342 33.79 6.87 -25.51
C THR A 342 33.24 7.48 -26.80
N SER A 343 32.19 6.88 -27.36
CA SER A 343 31.38 7.58 -28.38
C SER A 343 30.40 8.52 -27.67
N CYS A 344 30.34 9.79 -28.10
CA CYS A 344 29.34 10.76 -27.65
C CYS A 344 27.92 10.21 -27.90
N MET A 345 27.06 10.13 -26.87
CA MET A 345 25.68 9.67 -27.00
C MET A 345 24.68 10.81 -26.85
N SER A 346 23.86 11.06 -27.87
CA SER A 346 22.72 11.98 -27.77
C SER A 346 21.51 11.28 -27.12
N VAL A 347 20.88 11.94 -26.15
CA VAL A 347 19.74 11.45 -25.38
C VAL A 347 18.74 12.57 -25.07
N GLY A 348 17.51 12.23 -24.70
CA GLY A 348 16.52 13.22 -24.27
C GLY A 348 15.77 13.96 -25.38
N ALA A 349 16.14 13.79 -26.65
CA ALA A 349 15.34 14.31 -27.77
C ALA A 349 14.10 13.45 -28.00
N VAL A 350 12.92 14.09 -27.95
CA VAL A 350 11.64 13.46 -28.30
C VAL A 350 10.86 14.40 -29.24
N PRO A 351 10.55 13.96 -30.48
CA PRO A 351 9.92 14.81 -31.50
C PRO A 351 8.39 14.94 -31.35
N TYR A 352 7.82 14.49 -30.23
CA TYR A 352 6.38 14.47 -29.98
C TYR A 352 6.07 14.86 -28.53
N THR A 353 4.87 15.41 -28.31
CA THR A 353 4.30 15.55 -26.97
C THR A 353 3.90 14.18 -26.43
N TYR A 354 4.13 13.96 -25.14
CA TYR A 354 3.69 12.78 -24.41
C TYR A 354 3.34 13.18 -22.97
N GLY A 355 2.50 12.38 -22.33
CA GLY A 355 2.35 12.39 -20.88
C GLY A 355 3.26 11.34 -20.27
N VAL A 356 3.88 11.63 -19.13
CA VAL A 356 4.61 10.63 -18.34
C VAL A 356 3.85 10.37 -17.05
N GLY A 357 3.84 9.12 -16.57
CA GLY A 357 3.22 8.75 -15.30
C GLY A 357 3.69 9.64 -14.15
N GLU A 358 2.73 10.21 -13.41
CA GLU A 358 3.03 11.04 -12.25
C GLU A 358 3.80 10.24 -11.18
N THR A 359 3.46 8.96 -11.01
CA THR A 359 4.15 7.99 -10.14
C THR A 359 4.45 6.71 -10.92
N GLU A 360 5.28 5.84 -10.34
CA GLU A 360 5.44 4.44 -10.72
C GLU A 360 4.12 3.68 -10.65
N ILE A 361 4.07 2.54 -11.36
CA ILE A 361 2.98 1.57 -11.18
C ILE A 361 3.03 1.01 -9.75
N THR A 362 1.91 1.10 -9.05
CA THR A 362 1.78 0.63 -7.67
C THR A 362 1.59 -0.88 -7.59
N THR A 363 1.95 -1.46 -6.44
CA THR A 363 1.73 -2.88 -6.14
C THR A 363 0.24 -3.26 -6.27
N SER A 364 -0.69 -2.39 -5.86
CA SER A 364 -2.13 -2.65 -6.01
C SER A 364 -2.59 -2.67 -7.47
N GLN A 365 -2.06 -1.76 -8.30
CA GLN A 365 -2.35 -1.77 -9.74
C GLN A 365 -1.79 -3.04 -10.40
N TRP A 366 -0.60 -3.49 -9.98
CA TRP A 366 -0.01 -4.74 -10.46
C TRP A 366 -0.84 -5.97 -10.06
N VAL A 367 -1.26 -6.08 -8.79
CA VAL A 367 -2.14 -7.17 -8.32
C VAL A 367 -3.48 -7.18 -9.06
N THR A 368 -4.05 -6.02 -9.35
CA THR A 368 -5.27 -5.91 -10.17
C THR A 368 -5.04 -6.46 -11.58
N PHE A 369 -3.90 -6.12 -12.20
CA PHE A 369 -3.51 -6.69 -13.49
C PHE A 369 -3.35 -8.21 -13.43
N LEU A 370 -2.60 -8.75 -12.45
CA LEU A 370 -2.39 -10.20 -12.28
C LEU A 370 -3.71 -10.96 -12.16
N ASN A 371 -4.59 -10.50 -11.28
CA ASN A 371 -5.89 -11.14 -11.08
C ASN A 371 -6.79 -11.07 -12.31
N PHE A 372 -6.62 -10.07 -13.18
CA PHE A 372 -7.41 -9.96 -14.39
C PHE A 372 -6.88 -10.83 -15.54
N VAL A 373 -5.56 -10.82 -15.77
CA VAL A 373 -4.96 -11.53 -16.92
C VAL A 373 -4.59 -12.98 -16.61
N ASP A 374 -4.46 -13.32 -15.33
CA ASP A 374 -4.25 -14.67 -14.85
C ASP A 374 -5.23 -15.00 -13.70
N PRO A 375 -6.55 -15.04 -13.98
CA PRO A 375 -7.57 -15.21 -12.95
C PRO A 375 -7.45 -16.57 -12.23
N ASN A 376 -6.88 -17.58 -12.87
CA ASN A 376 -6.68 -18.90 -12.25
C ASN A 376 -5.36 -19.01 -11.48
N GLY A 377 -4.51 -17.98 -11.55
CA GLY A 377 -3.20 -18.01 -10.95
C GLY A 377 -2.32 -19.08 -11.58
N ALA A 378 -2.46 -19.40 -12.88
CA ALA A 378 -1.64 -20.41 -13.54
C ALA A 378 -0.18 -19.96 -13.73
N ASN A 379 0.03 -18.64 -13.79
CA ASN A 379 1.32 -17.99 -13.96
C ASN A 379 2.11 -18.45 -15.20
N THR A 380 1.40 -18.75 -16.30
CA THR A 380 2.00 -19.27 -17.56
C THR A 380 3.00 -18.31 -18.18
N HIS A 381 2.75 -17.01 -18.05
CA HIS A 381 3.64 -15.95 -18.57
C HIS A 381 4.68 -15.46 -17.54
N ARG A 382 4.79 -16.14 -16.38
CA ARG A 382 5.73 -15.79 -15.29
C ARG A 382 5.59 -14.32 -14.84
N LEU A 383 4.36 -13.82 -14.80
CA LEU A 383 4.02 -12.47 -14.35
C LEU A 383 4.24 -12.27 -12.84
N TRP A 384 4.39 -13.36 -12.11
CA TRP A 384 4.71 -13.41 -10.69
C TRP A 384 5.85 -14.41 -10.44
N ASP A 385 6.74 -14.14 -9.49
CA ASP A 385 7.77 -15.07 -9.01
C ASP A 385 7.52 -15.49 -7.55
N VAL A 386 7.97 -16.69 -7.17
CA VAL A 386 7.88 -17.14 -5.77
C VAL A 386 8.69 -16.26 -4.82
N ALA A 387 9.75 -15.60 -5.29
CA ALA A 387 10.48 -14.67 -4.45
C ALA A 387 9.70 -13.37 -4.16
N GLU A 388 8.63 -13.08 -4.91
CA GLU A 388 7.72 -11.99 -4.59
C GLU A 388 6.78 -12.36 -3.43
N SER A 389 6.74 -13.62 -3.02
CA SER A 389 5.95 -14.11 -1.88
C SER A 389 6.50 -13.58 -0.55
N ALA A 390 5.60 -13.32 0.39
CA ALA A 390 5.97 -13.00 1.76
C ALA A 390 6.74 -14.12 2.48
N SER A 391 6.63 -15.36 2.00
CA SER A 391 7.41 -16.48 2.52
C SER A 391 8.92 -16.35 2.22
N VAL A 392 9.28 -15.54 1.23
CA VAL A 392 10.67 -15.27 0.83
C VAL A 392 11.06 -13.84 1.19
N TRP A 393 10.16 -12.88 0.96
CA TRP A 393 10.41 -11.45 1.13
C TRP A 393 9.29 -10.74 1.92
N PRO A 394 9.14 -10.96 3.24
CA PRO A 394 7.94 -10.60 4.00
C PRO A 394 7.63 -9.11 4.19
N LYS A 395 8.56 -8.19 3.86
CA LYS A 395 8.49 -6.81 4.38
C LYS A 395 8.13 -5.71 3.37
N TYR A 396 8.28 -5.93 2.05
CA TYR A 396 8.32 -4.80 1.09
C TYR A 396 7.55 -5.08 -0.22
N GLY A 397 6.23 -4.86 -0.22
CA GLY A 397 5.41 -4.97 -1.45
C GLY A 397 5.23 -6.40 -1.97
N SER A 398 5.46 -7.40 -1.12
CA SER A 398 5.32 -8.81 -1.49
C SER A 398 3.88 -9.13 -1.91
N ILE A 399 3.78 -9.97 -2.93
CA ILE A 399 2.54 -10.45 -3.51
C ILE A 399 2.48 -11.95 -3.27
N ASN A 400 1.48 -12.39 -2.55
CA ASN A 400 1.22 -13.80 -2.33
C ASN A 400 0.29 -14.35 -3.40
N ARG A 401 0.46 -15.64 -3.68
CA ARG A 401 -0.39 -16.40 -4.60
C ARG A 401 -1.11 -17.53 -3.85
N ASN A 402 -2.44 -17.56 -3.94
CA ASN A 402 -3.28 -18.57 -3.28
C ASN A 402 -4.18 -19.31 -4.30
N LEU A 403 -3.77 -20.55 -4.63
CA LEU A 403 -4.52 -21.45 -5.52
C LEU A 403 -5.78 -22.06 -4.89
N ARG A 404 -6.22 -21.62 -3.70
CA ARG A 404 -7.53 -21.92 -3.14
C ARG A 404 -8.54 -20.76 -3.18
N ALA A 405 -8.09 -19.52 -3.46
CA ALA A 405 -8.99 -18.35 -3.58
C ALA A 405 -9.95 -18.46 -4.78
N ALA A 406 -10.90 -17.53 -4.98
CA ALA A 406 -11.73 -17.57 -6.19
C ALA A 406 -10.90 -17.16 -7.44
N PRO A 407 -11.30 -17.56 -8.66
CA PRO A 407 -10.72 -16.99 -9.87
C PRO A 407 -10.82 -15.45 -9.87
N GLY A 408 -9.73 -14.78 -10.20
CA GLY A 408 -9.61 -13.31 -10.12
C GLY A 408 -9.26 -12.78 -8.73
N GLN A 409 -8.91 -13.66 -7.79
CA GLN A 409 -8.47 -13.30 -6.43
C GLN A 409 -7.25 -14.13 -6.00
N ARG A 410 -6.52 -14.68 -6.96
CA ARG A 410 -5.42 -15.62 -6.73
C ARG A 410 -4.14 -14.91 -6.30
N TYR A 411 -4.01 -13.63 -6.62
CA TYR A 411 -2.90 -12.78 -6.22
C TYR A 411 -3.40 -11.75 -5.22
N TYR A 412 -2.64 -11.52 -4.15
CA TYR A 412 -3.00 -10.54 -3.13
C TYR A 412 -1.74 -9.99 -2.48
N LEU A 413 -1.81 -8.74 -2.03
CA LEU A 413 -0.71 -8.15 -1.28
C LEU A 413 -0.54 -8.90 0.05
N ALA A 414 0.70 -9.22 0.38
CA ALA A 414 1.06 -9.76 1.67
C ALA A 414 0.89 -8.73 2.81
N SER A 415 1.15 -7.47 2.50
CA SER A 415 0.98 -6.34 3.42
C SER A 415 0.23 -5.21 2.71
N PRO A 416 -1.05 -4.96 3.04
CA PRO A 416 -1.85 -3.92 2.38
C PRO A 416 -1.27 -2.51 2.46
N GLY A 417 -0.46 -2.20 3.49
CA GLY A 417 0.23 -0.90 3.64
C GLY A 417 1.23 -0.60 2.51
N TRP A 418 1.59 -1.60 1.70
CA TRP A 418 2.43 -1.46 0.52
C TRP A 418 1.63 -1.30 -0.79
N GLY A 419 0.30 -1.21 -0.68
CA GLY A 419 -0.61 -1.11 -1.81
C GLY A 419 -0.34 0.06 -2.74
N ASP A 420 -0.04 1.23 -2.18
CA ASP A 420 0.17 2.48 -2.91
C ASP A 420 1.67 2.78 -3.15
N ARG A 421 2.55 1.80 -2.85
CA ARG A 421 4.00 1.86 -3.08
C ARG A 421 4.36 1.27 -4.45
N PRO A 422 5.53 1.59 -5.02
CA PRO A 422 5.93 1.10 -6.34
C PRO A 422 5.99 -0.42 -6.36
N TYR A 423 5.50 -1.03 -7.44
CA TYR A 423 5.82 -2.40 -7.76
C TYR A 423 7.32 -2.50 -8.06
N ASN A 424 8.06 -3.16 -7.18
CA ASN A 424 9.52 -3.15 -7.09
C ASN A 424 10.19 -4.42 -7.64
N GLN A 425 9.46 -5.22 -8.43
CA GLN A 425 9.96 -6.48 -9.01
C GLN A 425 9.75 -6.51 -10.53
N ALA A 426 9.76 -5.32 -11.13
CA ALA A 426 9.59 -5.15 -12.56
C ALA A 426 10.79 -5.70 -13.35
N ASP A 427 10.45 -6.32 -14.47
CA ASP A 427 11.35 -6.48 -15.60
C ASP A 427 10.62 -6.00 -16.86
N PHE A 428 11.36 -5.89 -17.96
CA PHE A 428 10.77 -5.40 -19.21
C PHE A 428 9.65 -6.32 -19.72
N SER A 429 9.79 -7.63 -19.62
CA SER A 429 8.79 -8.57 -20.15
C SER A 429 7.46 -8.45 -19.39
N ARG A 430 7.52 -8.36 -18.05
CA ARG A 430 6.38 -8.10 -17.18
C ARG A 430 5.75 -6.74 -17.47
N SER A 431 6.59 -5.70 -17.55
CA SER A 431 6.15 -4.33 -17.84
C SER A 431 5.51 -4.20 -19.22
N ALA A 432 6.07 -4.85 -20.24
CA ALA A 432 5.56 -4.83 -21.61
C ALA A 432 4.20 -5.54 -21.71
N ARG A 433 4.02 -6.65 -21.00
CA ARG A 433 2.73 -7.36 -20.91
C ARG A 433 1.66 -6.52 -20.22
N PHE A 434 2.01 -5.80 -19.16
CA PHE A 434 1.11 -4.83 -18.51
C PHE A 434 0.72 -3.71 -19.47
N VAL A 435 1.69 -3.14 -20.20
CA VAL A 435 1.42 -2.11 -21.20
C VAL A 435 0.57 -2.64 -22.36
N ASN A 436 0.80 -3.88 -22.83
CA ASN A 436 -0.05 -4.52 -23.84
C ASN A 436 -1.50 -4.65 -23.36
N SER A 437 -1.70 -5.01 -22.09
CA SER A 437 -3.03 -5.07 -21.49
C SER A 437 -3.73 -3.71 -21.47
N LEU A 438 -2.99 -2.63 -21.19
CA LEU A 438 -3.50 -1.26 -21.27
C LEU A 438 -3.77 -0.83 -22.73
N PHE A 439 -2.85 -1.12 -23.64
CA PHE A 439 -2.92 -0.76 -25.05
C PHE A 439 -4.10 -1.42 -25.77
N ASN A 440 -4.30 -2.72 -25.53
CA ASN A 440 -5.43 -3.47 -26.06
C ASN A 440 -6.73 -3.26 -25.27
N GLY A 441 -6.64 -2.58 -24.13
CA GLY A 441 -7.76 -2.26 -23.27
C GLY A 441 -8.66 -1.17 -23.82
N LYS A 442 -9.57 -0.67 -22.98
CA LYS A 442 -10.48 0.43 -23.31
C LYS A 442 -10.29 1.57 -22.33
N VAL A 443 -9.92 2.75 -22.80
CA VAL A 443 -9.97 3.98 -22.00
C VAL A 443 -11.44 4.31 -21.73
N LEU A 444 -11.85 4.21 -20.46
CA LEU A 444 -13.20 4.48 -20.00
C LEU A 444 -13.40 5.96 -19.66
N SER A 445 -12.36 6.62 -19.15
CA SER A 445 -12.39 8.02 -18.77
C SER A 445 -11.02 8.66 -18.98
N LYS A 446 -11.04 9.94 -19.40
CA LYS A 446 -9.89 10.82 -19.53
C LYS A 446 -10.30 12.19 -18.97
N LYS A 447 -9.78 12.55 -17.80
CA LYS A 447 -10.06 13.83 -17.14
C LYS A 447 -8.79 14.66 -17.06
N VAL A 448 -8.88 15.94 -17.39
CA VAL A 448 -7.75 16.86 -17.38
C VAL A 448 -7.91 17.80 -16.20
N ASP A 449 -6.87 17.90 -15.39
CA ASP A 449 -6.72 18.85 -14.28
C ASP A 449 -5.35 19.54 -14.41
N TYR A 450 -5.08 20.51 -13.55
CA TYR A 450 -3.79 21.22 -13.52
C TYR A 450 -3.11 21.04 -12.17
N VAL A 451 -1.78 20.94 -12.18
CA VAL A 451 -0.95 20.87 -10.97
C VAL A 451 0.03 22.00 -10.95
N THR A 452 0.15 22.68 -9.82
CA THR A 452 1.15 23.73 -9.62
C THR A 452 2.48 23.09 -9.23
N THR A 453 3.56 23.43 -9.94
CA THR A 453 4.92 23.00 -9.64
C THR A 453 5.46 23.72 -8.41
N VAL A 454 6.60 23.25 -7.90
CA VAL A 454 7.34 23.95 -6.85
C VAL A 454 7.80 25.35 -7.29
N THR A 455 7.94 25.58 -8.59
CA THR A 455 8.28 26.87 -9.20
C THR A 455 7.06 27.75 -9.49
N GLY A 456 5.85 27.31 -9.15
CA GLY A 456 4.60 28.07 -9.35
C GLY A 456 3.97 27.93 -10.73
N GLU A 457 4.54 27.11 -11.61
CA GLU A 457 4.03 26.87 -12.97
C GLU A 457 2.86 25.88 -12.95
N SER A 458 1.90 26.05 -13.86
CA SER A 458 0.73 25.18 -13.97
C SER A 458 0.94 24.13 -15.06
N LEU A 459 0.99 22.85 -14.67
CA LEU A 459 1.16 21.73 -15.59
C LEU A 459 -0.13 20.96 -15.80
N LYS A 460 -0.32 20.49 -17.03
CA LYS A 460 -1.48 19.71 -17.43
C LYS A 460 -1.35 18.26 -16.95
N ARG A 461 -2.12 17.90 -15.91
CA ARG A 461 -2.32 16.53 -15.42
C ARG A 461 -3.49 15.88 -16.16
N THR A 462 -3.33 14.65 -16.61
CA THR A 462 -4.42 13.86 -17.20
C THR A 462 -4.62 12.55 -16.43
N ASN A 463 -5.81 12.37 -15.87
CA ASN A 463 -6.27 11.18 -15.18
C ASN A 463 -6.92 10.21 -16.18
N TYR A 464 -6.34 9.02 -16.34
CA TYR A 464 -6.89 7.96 -17.17
C TYR A 464 -7.53 6.88 -16.31
N THR A 465 -8.72 6.42 -16.71
CA THR A 465 -9.32 5.18 -16.20
C THR A 465 -9.41 4.20 -17.37
N VAL A 466 -8.74 3.05 -17.26
CA VAL A 466 -8.58 2.10 -18.36
C VAL A 466 -9.07 0.73 -17.92
N ARG A 467 -9.99 0.15 -18.69
CA ARG A 467 -10.32 -1.27 -18.59
C ARG A 467 -9.25 -2.09 -19.31
N LEU A 468 -8.65 -3.02 -18.61
CA LEU A 468 -7.61 -3.93 -19.08
C LEU A 468 -8.11 -4.92 -20.13
N SER A 469 -7.18 -5.44 -20.93
CA SER A 469 -7.37 -6.58 -21.83
C SER A 469 -6.55 -7.79 -21.37
N THR A 470 -7.06 -8.99 -21.60
CA THR A 470 -6.33 -10.24 -21.33
C THR A 470 -5.28 -10.55 -22.40
N ASN A 471 -5.32 -9.88 -23.56
CA ASN A 471 -4.27 -10.00 -24.57
C ASN A 471 -3.02 -9.23 -24.10
N THR A 472 -2.02 -9.99 -23.62
CA THR A 472 -0.72 -9.44 -23.17
C THR A 472 0.44 -9.77 -24.11
N GLU A 473 0.24 -10.62 -25.12
CA GLU A 473 1.30 -11.10 -26.02
C GLU A 473 1.61 -10.13 -27.17
N SER A 474 0.61 -9.37 -27.61
CA SER A 474 0.72 -8.42 -28.72
C SER A 474 0.08 -7.10 -28.33
N GLY A 475 0.43 -5.99 -28.97
CA GLY A 475 -0.06 -4.66 -28.62
C GLY A 475 0.99 -3.61 -28.94
N MET A 476 1.32 -2.75 -27.97
CA MET A 476 2.45 -1.82 -28.05
C MET A 476 3.78 -2.58 -28.23
N TYR A 477 3.89 -3.78 -27.68
CA TYR A 477 5.06 -4.63 -27.74
C TYR A 477 4.66 -6.01 -28.29
N ASP A 478 5.45 -6.55 -29.21
CA ASP A 478 5.30 -7.94 -29.68
C ASP A 478 6.20 -8.88 -28.88
N MET A 479 5.59 -9.64 -27.96
CA MET A 479 6.29 -10.52 -27.03
C MET A 479 6.83 -11.79 -27.71
N SER A 480 6.44 -12.08 -28.96
CA SER A 480 7.01 -13.17 -29.75
C SER A 480 8.40 -12.81 -30.31
N ASN A 481 8.69 -11.51 -30.45
CA ASN A 481 9.96 -11.03 -30.92
C ASN A 481 10.94 -10.88 -29.74
N PRO A 482 12.07 -11.62 -29.69
CA PRO A 482 13.06 -11.48 -28.63
C PRO A 482 13.71 -10.09 -28.61
N LYS A 483 13.67 -9.35 -29.74
CA LYS A 483 14.07 -7.95 -29.92
C LYS A 483 12.87 -7.00 -29.87
N THR A 484 12.00 -7.19 -28.88
CA THR A 484 10.77 -6.42 -28.76
C THR A 484 11.03 -4.92 -28.70
N THR A 485 10.40 -4.17 -29.60
CA THR A 485 10.37 -2.70 -29.61
C THR A 485 8.92 -2.22 -29.71
N ARG A 486 8.70 -0.91 -29.57
CA ARG A 486 7.37 -0.33 -29.74
C ARG A 486 6.86 -0.52 -31.17
N THR A 487 5.70 -1.13 -31.33
CA THR A 487 5.05 -1.37 -32.64
C THR A 487 4.15 -0.20 -33.07
N ALA A 488 3.76 0.68 -32.13
CA ALA A 488 2.80 1.74 -32.35
C ALA A 488 3.34 3.14 -31.98
N LYS A 489 2.88 4.16 -32.73
CA LYS A 489 3.24 5.58 -32.49
C LYS A 489 2.36 6.25 -31.43
N LYS A 490 1.18 5.69 -31.13
CA LYS A 490 0.20 6.20 -30.17
C LYS A 490 -0.18 5.10 -29.19
N GLY A 491 -0.55 5.45 -27.96
CA GLY A 491 -0.97 4.51 -26.93
C GLY A 491 -0.20 4.65 -25.62
N PHE A 492 -0.35 3.65 -24.76
CA PHE A 492 0.47 3.46 -23.56
C PHE A 492 1.78 2.75 -23.93
N ALA A 493 2.90 3.20 -23.36
CA ALA A 493 4.23 2.61 -23.52
C ALA A 493 4.95 2.51 -22.17
N ILE A 494 5.94 1.63 -22.04
CA ILE A 494 6.94 1.75 -20.97
C ILE A 494 7.74 3.01 -21.29
N THR A 495 7.98 3.86 -20.31
CA THR A 495 8.69 5.13 -20.54
C THR A 495 10.09 4.86 -21.09
N SER A 496 10.44 5.52 -22.20
CA SER A 496 11.78 5.37 -22.79
C SER A 496 12.81 6.20 -22.06
N GLN A 497 14.09 5.88 -22.27
CA GLN A 497 15.18 6.71 -21.76
C GLN A 497 15.07 8.18 -22.21
N ASN A 498 14.73 8.43 -23.48
CA ASN A 498 14.60 9.80 -23.99
C ASN A 498 13.39 10.53 -23.41
N GLU A 499 12.26 9.83 -23.26
CA GLU A 499 11.07 10.39 -22.61
C GLU A 499 11.32 10.66 -21.12
N TRP A 500 12.10 9.82 -20.45
CA TRP A 500 12.42 10.04 -19.03
C TRP A 500 13.36 11.22 -18.83
N ILE A 501 14.47 11.26 -19.57
CA ILE A 501 15.45 12.35 -19.53
C ILE A 501 14.76 13.68 -19.83
N LYS A 502 13.91 13.71 -20.87
CA LYS A 502 13.16 14.91 -21.19
C LYS A 502 12.21 15.35 -20.10
N ALA A 503 11.54 14.41 -19.44
CA ALA A 503 10.64 14.69 -18.33
C ALA A 503 11.37 15.03 -17.02
N ALA A 504 12.66 14.76 -16.89
CA ALA A 504 13.41 15.00 -15.65
C ALA A 504 14.26 16.27 -15.72
N TYR A 505 14.82 16.61 -16.90
CA TYR A 505 15.86 17.66 -17.03
C TYR A 505 15.45 18.88 -17.84
N TYR A 506 14.26 18.88 -18.44
CA TYR A 506 13.80 20.07 -19.15
C TYR A 506 13.58 21.20 -18.15
N ASP A 507 14.11 22.38 -18.46
CA ASP A 507 13.85 23.64 -17.79
C ASP A 507 13.07 24.56 -18.76
N PRO A 508 11.78 24.84 -18.50
CA PRO A 508 10.99 25.69 -19.37
C PRO A 508 11.46 27.16 -19.36
N SER A 509 12.24 27.58 -18.37
CA SER A 509 12.73 28.95 -18.21
C SER A 509 14.11 29.21 -18.83
N GLY A 510 14.80 28.17 -19.32
CA GLY A 510 16.08 28.30 -20.02
C GLY A 510 17.31 28.50 -19.13
N GLY A 511 17.23 28.21 -17.83
CA GLY A 511 18.29 28.35 -16.83
C GLY A 511 19.46 27.35 -16.93
N GLY A 512 19.53 26.57 -18.01
CA GLY A 512 20.67 25.72 -18.37
C GLY A 512 21.06 25.89 -19.84
N LYS A 513 22.23 25.37 -20.24
CA LYS A 513 22.71 25.44 -21.62
C LYS A 513 21.74 24.62 -22.48
N PHE A 514 20.88 25.29 -23.26
CA PHE A 514 19.85 24.69 -24.14
C PHE A 514 18.51 24.29 -23.50
N SER A 515 18.07 24.93 -22.40
CA SER A 515 16.81 24.61 -21.69
C SER A 515 16.80 23.22 -21.05
N TYR A 516 17.97 22.64 -20.85
CA TYR A 516 18.19 21.45 -20.06
C TYR A 516 19.25 21.74 -19.01
N TRP A 517 19.13 21.12 -17.84
CA TRP A 517 20.21 21.14 -16.86
C TRP A 517 21.42 20.35 -17.41
N ASP A 518 22.60 20.97 -17.43
CA ASP A 518 23.84 20.36 -17.96
C ASP A 518 24.23 19.09 -17.18
N TYR A 519 23.91 19.05 -15.89
CA TYR A 519 24.02 17.86 -15.04
C TYR A 519 22.86 17.81 -14.04
N PRO A 520 22.40 16.60 -13.68
CA PRO A 520 21.63 16.40 -12.46
C PRO A 520 22.54 16.73 -11.28
N THR A 521 22.37 17.93 -10.71
CA THR A 521 23.15 18.54 -9.62
C THR A 521 24.47 19.22 -10.06
N ASN A 522 24.80 20.32 -9.36
CA ASN A 522 25.66 21.48 -9.70
C ASN A 522 27.16 21.13 -9.98
N PRO A 523 28.04 22.08 -10.41
CA PRO A 523 29.44 21.83 -10.75
C PRO A 523 30.30 21.69 -9.48
N GLY A 524 30.25 20.53 -8.83
CA GLY A 524 31.15 20.17 -7.74
C GLY A 524 32.54 19.75 -8.23
N LEU A 525 33.55 19.98 -7.39
CA LEU A 525 34.93 19.54 -7.60
C LEU A 525 35.09 18.09 -7.12
N PHE A 526 35.41 17.15 -8.02
CA PHE A 526 35.67 15.76 -7.64
C PHE A 526 36.97 15.65 -6.83
N VAL A 527 36.90 15.22 -5.58
CA VAL A 527 38.11 14.93 -4.79
C VAL A 527 38.57 13.51 -5.13
N ASN A 528 39.65 13.41 -5.89
CA ASN A 528 40.22 12.14 -6.35
C ASN A 528 41.28 11.64 -5.36
N CYS A 529 40.84 11.14 -4.20
CA CYS A 529 41.72 10.44 -3.28
C CYS A 529 42.05 9.05 -3.86
N LYS A 530 43.33 8.68 -3.96
CA LYS A 530 43.74 7.32 -4.37
C LYS A 530 43.34 6.35 -3.26
N VAL A 531 42.33 5.53 -3.51
CA VAL A 531 41.92 4.49 -2.56
C VAL A 531 42.91 3.32 -2.65
N ASP A 532 43.95 3.35 -1.82
CA ASP A 532 44.65 2.14 -1.41
C ASP A 532 44.26 1.76 0.03
N LYS A 533 44.97 0.80 0.62
CA LYS A 533 44.59 0.07 1.83
C LYS A 533 44.47 0.94 3.11
N GLU A 534 44.79 2.23 3.03
CA GLU A 534 44.94 3.14 4.17
C GLU A 534 43.82 4.21 4.30
N GLY A 535 42.95 4.39 3.29
CA GLY A 535 41.82 5.34 3.32
C GLY A 535 42.20 6.83 3.16
N CYS A 536 41.24 7.70 2.84
CA CYS A 536 41.50 9.14 2.63
C CYS A 536 41.79 9.88 3.96
N ALA A 537 42.64 10.91 3.93
CA ALA A 537 42.97 11.71 5.10
C ALA A 537 41.78 12.56 5.62
N GLU A 538 41.78 12.88 6.91
CA GLU A 538 40.78 13.76 7.55
C GLU A 538 40.78 15.14 6.85
N GLY A 539 39.65 15.53 6.25
CA GLY A 539 39.49 16.74 5.43
C GLY A 539 39.44 16.53 3.91
N GLU A 540 39.75 15.32 3.42
CA GLU A 540 39.54 14.92 2.00
C GLU A 540 38.21 14.18 1.77
N GLN A 541 37.46 13.90 2.84
CA GLN A 541 36.15 13.25 2.79
C GLN A 541 35.03 14.29 2.59
N PRO A 542 33.97 14.00 1.81
CA PRO A 542 32.83 14.91 1.65
C PRO A 542 32.13 15.16 2.99
N SER A 543 31.75 16.42 3.28
CA SER A 543 30.96 16.77 4.46
C SER A 543 29.49 16.34 4.32
N ALA A 544 28.88 15.87 5.39
CA ALA A 544 27.46 15.52 5.46
C ALA A 544 26.54 16.74 5.24
N VAL A 545 25.34 16.51 4.67
CA VAL A 545 24.33 17.55 4.38
C VAL A 545 23.70 18.11 5.66
N VAL A 546 23.48 19.42 5.71
CA VAL A 546 22.72 20.08 6.79
C VAL A 546 21.35 20.54 6.26
N MET A 547 20.27 20.02 6.86
CA MET A 547 18.88 20.34 6.51
C MET A 547 18.28 21.35 7.49
N ASP A 548 17.43 22.26 7.00
CA ASP A 548 16.53 23.03 7.86
C ASP A 548 15.29 22.22 8.29
N ALA A 549 14.48 22.79 9.18
CA ALA A 549 13.24 22.18 9.67
C ALA A 549 12.17 21.94 8.58
N ASN A 550 12.36 22.47 7.37
CA ASN A 550 11.47 22.29 6.22
C ASN A 550 12.02 21.28 5.21
N GLY A 551 13.19 20.67 5.48
CA GLY A 551 13.86 19.75 4.58
C GLY A 551 14.62 20.42 3.43
N ASN A 552 14.93 21.71 3.55
CA ASN A 552 15.79 22.40 2.59
C ASN A 552 17.27 22.22 2.95
N VAL A 553 18.11 22.07 1.93
CA VAL A 553 19.57 22.03 2.07
C VAL A 553 20.09 23.43 2.39
N THR A 554 20.81 23.58 3.51
CA THR A 554 21.27 24.89 4.03
C THR A 554 22.75 25.18 3.78
N ASN A 555 23.55 24.17 3.44
CA ASN A 555 24.95 24.33 3.03
C ASN A 555 25.03 24.59 1.52
N SER A 556 24.81 25.84 1.11
CA SER A 556 24.88 26.28 -0.29
C SER A 556 26.27 26.11 -0.94
N ASP A 557 27.32 26.03 -0.13
CA ASP A 557 28.70 26.20 -0.59
C ASP A 557 29.55 24.91 -0.56
N GLN A 558 29.03 23.81 0.01
CA GLN A 558 29.71 22.50 0.10
C GLN A 558 28.70 21.37 -0.10
N GLN A 559 28.50 20.93 -1.34
CA GLN A 559 27.52 19.90 -1.71
C GLN A 559 28.14 18.49 -1.75
N PRO A 560 27.36 17.43 -1.42
CA PRO A 560 27.87 16.06 -1.43
C PRO A 560 28.11 15.54 -2.85
N LEU A 561 29.32 15.05 -3.10
CA LEU A 561 29.66 14.26 -4.27
C LEU A 561 29.00 12.87 -4.17
N ALA A 562 28.52 12.35 -5.29
CA ALA A 562 28.00 10.99 -5.38
C ALA A 562 29.07 9.97 -4.92
N SER A 563 28.76 9.16 -3.91
CA SER A 563 29.65 8.08 -3.45
C SER A 563 29.46 6.81 -4.28
N PHE A 564 30.58 6.19 -4.66
CA PHE A 564 30.69 4.83 -5.21
C PHE A 564 30.93 3.82 -4.07
N GLU A 565 30.76 2.53 -4.37
CA GLU A 565 30.68 1.36 -3.48
C GLU A 565 31.62 1.29 -2.26
N ALA A 566 31.09 0.61 -1.24
CA ALA A 566 31.59 0.45 0.11
C ALA A 566 33.06 0.00 0.23
N VAL A 567 33.79 0.71 1.10
CA VAL A 567 34.92 0.15 1.86
C VAL A 567 34.40 -1.06 2.65
N PRO A 568 35.13 -2.20 2.69
CA PRO A 568 34.81 -3.26 3.63
C PRO A 568 35.09 -2.77 5.05
N GLY A 569 34.03 -2.48 5.81
CA GLY A 569 34.15 -2.21 7.25
C GLY A 569 33.35 -1.00 7.71
N THR A 570 32.42 -1.27 8.64
CA THR A 570 31.56 -0.36 9.41
C THR A 570 30.57 0.49 8.61
N ALA A 571 29.29 0.29 8.91
CA ALA A 571 28.20 1.03 8.30
C ALA A 571 28.19 2.50 8.76
N PRO A 572 27.67 3.44 7.94
CA PRO A 572 27.63 4.88 8.27
C PRO A 572 26.79 5.18 9.53
N ASP A 573 26.99 6.33 10.17
CA ASP A 573 26.35 6.71 11.44
C ASP A 573 24.82 6.96 11.37
N TRP A 574 24.24 6.95 10.17
CA TRP A 574 22.78 6.94 9.94
C TRP A 574 22.23 5.52 9.73
N CYS A 575 23.11 4.51 9.66
CA CYS A 575 22.77 3.14 9.98
C CYS A 575 22.44 3.12 11.48
N PRO A 576 21.34 2.47 11.91
CA PRO A 576 20.99 2.43 13.32
C PRO A 576 22.00 1.54 14.07
N VAL A 577 23.14 2.10 14.40
CA VAL A 577 23.97 1.63 15.51
C VAL A 577 23.40 2.23 16.79
N VAL A 578 23.32 1.37 17.82
CA VAL A 578 22.80 1.54 19.18
C VAL A 578 21.26 1.68 19.30
N SER A 579 20.50 0.71 19.81
CA SER A 579 20.82 -0.35 20.78
C SER A 579 19.79 -1.49 20.69
N LEU A 580 20.06 -2.50 19.86
CA LEU A 580 19.32 -3.78 19.91
C LEU A 580 20.33 -4.93 20.03
N THR A 581 20.22 -5.74 21.08
CA THR A 581 21.04 -6.93 21.31
C THR A 581 20.62 -8.07 20.38
N SER A 582 21.49 -9.08 20.21
CA SER A 582 21.20 -10.29 19.40
C SER A 582 19.88 -10.99 19.83
N ASP A 583 19.52 -10.84 21.11
CA ASP A 583 18.27 -11.35 21.68
C ASP A 583 17.04 -10.51 21.27
N GLN A 584 17.23 -9.23 20.92
CA GLN A 584 16.17 -8.35 20.39
C GLN A 584 15.93 -8.54 18.89
N CYS A 585 16.88 -9.13 18.15
CA CYS A 585 16.68 -9.56 16.76
C CYS A 585 15.89 -10.87 16.64
N THR A 586 15.76 -11.65 17.73
CA THR A 586 15.02 -12.92 17.76
C THR A 586 13.59 -12.80 18.31
N ALA A 587 13.21 -11.63 18.83
CA ALA A 587 11.93 -11.45 19.52
C ALA A 587 10.72 -11.16 18.61
N ASP A 588 10.91 -10.68 17.36
CA ASP A 588 9.81 -10.29 16.46
C ASP A 588 9.92 -10.89 15.04
N ALA A 589 10.31 -12.16 14.95
CA ALA A 589 10.23 -12.92 13.70
C ALA A 589 9.40 -14.20 13.93
N PRO A 590 8.25 -14.39 13.26
CA PRO A 590 7.58 -15.68 13.30
C PRO A 590 8.41 -16.80 12.65
N PHE A 591 9.43 -16.52 11.81
CA PHE A 591 10.32 -17.52 11.22
C PHE A 591 11.70 -16.93 10.85
N PRO A 592 12.80 -17.71 10.99
CA PRO A 592 14.16 -17.26 10.70
C PRO A 592 14.42 -17.12 9.18
N PRO A 593 15.15 -16.09 8.72
CA PRO A 593 15.54 -15.94 7.32
C PRO A 593 16.60 -16.98 6.93
N VAL A 594 16.34 -17.69 5.84
CA VAL A 594 17.33 -18.54 5.18
C VAL A 594 18.13 -17.65 4.24
N LEU A 595 19.36 -17.29 4.65
CA LEU A 595 20.46 -16.60 3.94
C LEU A 595 20.64 -15.08 4.22
N PRO A 596 21.89 -14.62 4.45
CA PRO A 596 22.20 -13.22 4.71
C PRO A 596 22.34 -12.46 3.38
N TYR A 597 21.29 -11.75 2.97
CA TYR A 597 21.36 -10.77 1.89
C TYR A 597 21.43 -9.37 2.51
N ASN A 598 22.64 -8.85 2.70
CA ASN A 598 22.87 -7.47 3.17
C ASN A 598 22.77 -6.49 2.00
N GLY A 599 21.55 -6.20 1.55
CA GLY A 599 21.25 -5.03 0.73
C GLY A 599 20.76 -3.88 1.61
N ASN A 600 21.24 -2.65 1.36
CA ASN A 600 20.93 -1.43 2.10
C ASN A 600 19.41 -1.24 2.35
N THR A 601 18.95 -1.52 3.57
CA THR A 601 17.54 -1.48 3.96
C THR A 601 17.14 -0.10 4.50
N SER A 602 16.67 0.78 3.60
CA SER A 602 15.76 1.89 3.90
C SER A 602 14.38 1.57 3.29
N PRO A 603 13.24 2.04 3.86
CA PRO A 603 11.93 1.77 3.28
C PRO A 603 11.84 2.33 1.85
N VAL A 604 11.59 1.45 0.87
CA VAL A 604 11.26 1.85 -0.50
C VAL A 604 10.09 2.83 -0.47
N GLY A 605 10.21 3.99 -1.11
CA GLY A 605 9.07 4.87 -1.33
C GLY A 605 8.93 6.10 -0.42
N GLN A 606 9.98 6.58 0.27
CA GLN A 606 9.84 7.69 1.22
C GLN A 606 10.10 9.10 0.65
N ALA A 607 10.87 9.27 -0.43
CA ALA A 607 10.98 10.60 -1.01
C ALA A 607 9.73 10.91 -1.85
N LEU A 608 9.09 12.04 -1.58
CA LEU A 608 8.02 12.62 -2.41
C LEU A 608 8.60 13.77 -3.25
N THR A 609 9.78 13.55 -3.83
CA THR A 609 10.48 14.61 -4.56
C THR A 609 9.73 14.86 -5.86
N ARG A 610 9.09 16.04 -5.96
CA ARG A 610 8.45 16.47 -7.20
C ARG A 610 9.53 16.88 -8.19
N SER A 611 9.49 16.33 -9.40
CA SER A 611 10.23 16.91 -10.52
C SER A 611 9.71 18.32 -10.83
N PRO A 612 10.45 19.12 -11.61
CA PRO A 612 9.95 20.37 -12.18
C PRO A 612 8.63 20.19 -12.95
N TRP A 613 8.33 18.95 -13.36
CA TRP A 613 7.15 18.56 -14.12
C TRP A 613 6.02 18.01 -13.24
N GLY A 614 6.08 18.24 -11.92
CA GLY A 614 5.05 17.83 -10.97
C GLY A 614 4.90 16.30 -10.81
N THR A 615 5.72 15.52 -11.51
CA THR A 615 5.83 14.06 -11.32
C THR A 615 6.50 13.81 -9.98
N LEU A 616 6.01 12.84 -9.23
CA LEU A 616 6.63 12.42 -7.98
C LEU A 616 7.59 11.29 -8.30
N ASP A 617 8.87 11.47 -7.98
CA ASP A 617 9.74 10.32 -7.75
C ASP A 617 9.38 9.77 -6.37
N GLN A 618 8.94 8.50 -6.29
CA GLN A 618 8.76 7.85 -4.99
C GLN A 618 10.12 7.44 -4.38
N GLY A 619 11.24 7.67 -5.08
CA GLY A 619 12.57 7.96 -4.56
C GLY A 619 12.96 7.29 -3.25
N GLY A 620 13.30 6.01 -3.34
CA GLY A 620 13.97 5.26 -2.28
C GLY A 620 14.40 3.93 -2.82
N ASN A 621 15.68 3.77 -3.15
CA ASN A 621 16.32 2.54 -3.62
C ASN A 621 15.80 1.90 -4.92
N VAL A 622 14.78 2.45 -5.61
CA VAL A 622 14.21 1.85 -6.83
C VAL A 622 14.99 2.21 -8.08
N VAL A 623 15.32 1.18 -8.85
CA VAL A 623 15.87 1.22 -10.20
C VAL A 623 14.74 1.03 -11.21
N GLU A 624 14.44 2.00 -12.06
CA GLU A 624 13.40 1.88 -13.07
C GLU A 624 13.87 1.17 -14.35
N VAL A 625 12.99 0.31 -14.87
CA VAL A 625 13.13 -0.31 -16.19
C VAL A 625 12.65 0.65 -17.27
N LEU A 626 13.53 0.95 -18.23
CA LEU A 626 13.23 1.80 -19.39
C LEU A 626 13.21 0.97 -20.67
N ASP A 627 12.41 1.39 -21.66
CA ASP A 627 12.55 0.84 -23.01
C ASP A 627 13.64 1.57 -23.81
N THR A 628 14.48 0.79 -24.49
CA THR A 628 15.66 1.28 -25.19
C THR A 628 15.30 1.65 -26.62
N ILE A 629 15.06 2.94 -26.85
CA ILE A 629 14.92 3.50 -28.21
C ILE A 629 16.29 3.85 -28.80
N SER A 630 17.34 3.95 -27.99
CA SER A 630 18.70 4.15 -28.47
C SER A 630 19.29 2.82 -28.98
N PRO A 631 19.96 2.81 -30.15
CA PRO A 631 20.61 1.62 -30.65
C PRO A 631 21.61 1.08 -29.61
N PRO A 632 21.80 -0.26 -29.53
CA PRO A 632 22.87 -0.85 -28.74
C PRO A 632 24.22 -0.15 -29.00
N PRO A 633 25.14 -0.12 -28.03
CA PRO A 633 26.55 0.01 -28.38
C PRO A 633 26.86 -1.04 -29.45
N ALA A 634 27.57 -0.67 -30.51
CA ALA A 634 27.92 -1.58 -31.61
C ALA A 634 28.95 -2.62 -31.12
N LEU A 635 28.49 -3.57 -30.32
CA LEU A 635 29.23 -4.74 -29.89
C LEU A 635 28.76 -5.89 -30.79
N GLY A 636 29.73 -6.55 -31.43
CA GLY A 636 29.53 -7.56 -32.46
C GLY A 636 28.50 -8.63 -32.09
N ASP A 637 27.88 -9.15 -33.16
CA ASP A 637 26.82 -10.16 -33.22
C ASP A 637 26.42 -10.80 -31.89
N THR A 638 25.42 -10.21 -31.23
CA THR A 638 24.64 -10.94 -30.23
C THR A 638 23.16 -10.67 -30.42
N THR A 639 22.41 -11.75 -30.37
CA THR A 639 20.95 -11.93 -30.49
C THR A 639 20.15 -11.27 -29.35
N ILE A 640 20.68 -10.24 -28.69
CA ILE A 640 20.29 -9.81 -27.33
C ILE A 640 19.84 -8.33 -27.33
N VAL A 641 18.76 -8.05 -26.59
CA VAL A 641 18.25 -6.68 -26.36
C VAL A 641 19.00 -6.02 -25.24
N TRP A 642 19.61 -4.87 -25.54
CA TRP A 642 20.24 -3.99 -24.56
C TRP A 642 19.15 -3.22 -23.82
N ARG A 643 19.16 -3.20 -22.49
CA ARG A 643 18.17 -2.48 -21.66
C ARG A 643 18.90 -1.58 -20.67
N ARG A 644 18.44 -0.34 -20.55
CA ARG A 644 19.02 0.66 -19.64
C ARG A 644 18.12 0.86 -18.44
N TRP A 645 18.76 1.01 -17.30
CA TRP A 645 18.12 1.17 -16.00
C TRP A 645 18.38 2.59 -15.52
N HIS A 646 17.40 3.19 -14.85
CA HIS A 646 17.57 4.45 -14.11
C HIS A 646 17.63 4.06 -12.63
N GLY A 647 18.57 4.57 -11.83
CA GLY A 647 18.50 4.47 -10.36
C GLY A 647 18.73 5.82 -9.69
N GLY A 648 18.02 6.09 -8.59
CA GLY A 648 18.42 7.10 -7.62
C GLY A 648 19.61 6.57 -6.79
N VAL A 649 20.61 7.41 -6.51
CA VAL A 649 21.73 7.01 -5.64
C VAL A 649 21.20 6.86 -4.21
N VAL A 650 21.60 5.77 -3.55
CA VAL A 650 21.13 5.28 -2.24
C VAL A 650 21.29 6.31 -1.09
N THR A 651 22.07 7.36 -1.33
CA THR A 651 22.43 8.43 -0.38
C THR A 651 22.11 9.83 -0.89
N ALA A 652 21.44 9.96 -2.04
CA ALA A 652 21.19 11.26 -2.66
C ALA A 652 19.97 11.97 -2.10
N THR A 653 20.16 13.15 -1.52
CA THR A 653 19.06 14.08 -1.26
C THR A 653 18.78 14.90 -2.51
N ALA A 654 17.60 14.68 -3.11
CA ALA A 654 17.00 15.39 -4.24
C ALA A 654 17.87 15.54 -5.52
N TYR A 655 17.42 14.89 -6.60
CA TYR A 655 17.87 15.04 -7.99
C TYR A 655 19.25 14.49 -8.39
N GLN A 656 19.90 13.61 -7.61
CA GLN A 656 21.07 12.91 -8.15
C GLN A 656 20.64 11.73 -9.01
N MET A 657 20.88 11.91 -10.29
CA MET A 657 20.69 10.91 -11.31
C MET A 657 21.97 10.10 -11.43
N TRP A 658 21.87 8.78 -11.39
CA TRP A 658 22.95 7.94 -11.88
C TRP A 658 22.49 7.26 -13.17
N LEU A 659 22.94 7.81 -14.30
CA LEU A 659 22.89 7.12 -15.61
C LEU A 659 24.04 6.10 -15.69
N SER A 660 24.14 5.21 -14.71
CA SER A 660 25.00 4.03 -14.79
C SER A 660 24.68 3.03 -13.70
N ALA A 661 23.55 2.34 -13.79
CA ALA A 661 23.59 0.98 -13.30
C ALA A 661 24.30 0.14 -14.37
N VAL A 662 25.60 -0.10 -14.20
CA VAL A 662 26.37 -1.02 -15.05
C VAL A 662 25.62 -2.35 -15.04
N GLY A 663 25.02 -2.66 -16.18
CA GLY A 663 24.21 -3.83 -16.42
C GLY A 663 24.06 -4.07 -17.91
N THR A 664 25.08 -3.71 -18.69
CA THR A 664 25.30 -4.37 -19.96
C THR A 664 25.65 -5.81 -19.67
N THR A 665 24.68 -6.72 -19.56
CA THR A 665 24.89 -8.15 -19.83
C THR A 665 23.60 -8.98 -19.70
N PRO A 666 23.49 -10.06 -20.49
CA PRO A 666 22.48 -11.10 -20.32
C PRO A 666 22.81 -11.88 -19.04
N GLN A 667 21.97 -11.80 -18.03
CA GLN A 667 22.18 -12.59 -16.83
C GLN A 667 20.94 -13.45 -16.55
N THR A 668 20.91 -14.59 -17.23
CA THR A 668 20.41 -15.84 -16.64
C THR A 668 21.37 -16.27 -15.52
N ILE A 669 21.62 -15.41 -14.53
CA ILE A 669 22.29 -15.83 -13.29
C ILE A 669 21.17 -16.22 -12.32
N PRO A 670 21.11 -17.50 -11.90
CA PRO A 670 20.23 -17.91 -10.81
C PRO A 670 20.51 -17.04 -9.58
N GLY A 671 19.53 -16.23 -9.16
CA GLY A 671 19.64 -15.34 -7.98
C GLY A 671 19.69 -13.84 -8.28
N TYR A 672 20.05 -13.40 -9.50
CA TYR A 672 20.02 -11.96 -9.89
C TYR A 672 18.71 -11.55 -10.57
N ALA A 673 17.85 -12.51 -10.91
CA ALA A 673 16.59 -12.28 -11.60
C ALA A 673 15.56 -11.50 -10.77
N ILE A 674 15.83 -11.23 -9.49
CA ILE A 674 14.87 -10.66 -8.53
C ILE A 674 15.62 -9.69 -7.62
N ASN A 675 15.99 -8.54 -8.18
CA ASN A 675 16.44 -7.42 -7.36
C ASN A 675 15.18 -6.68 -6.87
N PRO A 676 14.85 -6.68 -5.55
CA PRO A 676 13.56 -6.23 -4.99
C PRO A 676 13.39 -4.70 -4.98
N TRP A 677 14.01 -4.04 -5.95
CA TRP A 677 14.06 -2.60 -6.06
C TRP A 677 13.91 -2.18 -7.52
N ARG A 678 13.15 -2.90 -8.34
CA ARG A 678 12.93 -2.55 -9.76
C ARG A 678 11.51 -2.08 -10.06
N GLY A 679 11.36 -0.81 -10.43
CA GLY A 679 10.08 -0.18 -10.77
C GLY A 679 9.91 0.11 -12.25
N PHE A 680 8.77 0.66 -12.65
CA PHE A 680 8.60 1.26 -13.97
C PHE A 680 7.44 2.27 -14.01
N ARG A 681 7.50 3.18 -14.98
CA ARG A 681 6.45 4.14 -15.33
C ARG A 681 5.95 3.94 -16.74
N ILE A 682 4.72 4.39 -16.96
CA ILE A 682 4.11 4.41 -18.29
C ILE A 682 4.14 5.81 -18.90
N SER A 683 4.35 5.89 -20.21
CA SER A 683 4.14 7.09 -21.00
C SER A 683 2.89 6.94 -21.86
N VAL A 684 2.25 8.08 -22.18
CA VAL A 684 1.02 8.17 -22.97
C VAL A 684 1.26 9.08 -24.16
N ARG A 685 1.05 8.54 -25.37
CA ARG A 685 1.33 9.24 -26.63
C ARG A 685 0.07 9.33 -27.48
N GLY A 686 -0.36 10.56 -27.77
CA GLY A 686 -1.44 10.80 -28.75
C GLY A 686 -2.80 10.16 -28.44
N LEU A 687 -3.10 9.91 -27.16
CA LEU A 687 -4.41 9.46 -26.64
C LEU A 687 -5.22 10.60 -26.07
#